data_AF-A0AB74N9C5-F1
#
_entry.id   AF-A0AB74N9C5-F1
#
_cell.length_a   1.000
_cell.length_b   1.000
_cell.length_c   1.000
_cell.angle_alpha   90.00
_cell.angle_beta   90.00
_cell.angle_gamma   90.00
#
_symmetry.space_group_name_H-M   'P 1'
#
loop_
_entity.id
_entity.type
_entity.pdbx_description
1 polymer ?
#
loop_
_entity_poly.entity_id
_entity_poly.type
_entity_poly.pdbx_seq_one_letter_code
_entity_poly.pdbx_strand_id
1 'polypeptide(L)'
;MKFNWKVVLLFVLILAFIVPVYSKAVETGKEVPKSPELLDDKSSTLKNVNTPKNLKASPLTIPANSTIADLFPDEGMAKTVANQLGRTENNNFQTPTKTDWKVDDVVTEVELNRMWYLTSVASIGSIEGIQYLPNLYDVRLQFDNQCKDLSPFLKAPNGYSQLYRIAINNGNISDISPLTELSAPTLKYIDLAGNNISDLSLFKKLPNKLPSLEEISLERNNISDVSPLADFASTKIKVFNLDENHITDLSSLTNNKMPNLQRLYVRYQTLDMEPVVTSSKYEFSIQPSIFGTTKPVKITATKPKATIDPITSKITYSAEEMAKKPFYYSPLFPGVTYSWDENFPLNGSNSLVDFRGTITQPLTYIEPPQVVSYNSGLTYEIGTSLTEQQFLNDVNLITDQPTTITSDFDVKLKNLNTVGIYWVAVKASNIEGNAEANIMVTIKYKPPVITADAEYTYLVGDKVNATQFRADVNATLTGEGTLRDDFIYKVRLNTAGDYVVTLTSPKSGYYEQDAIPVTVIVHVKELLELQIPDEFRMDIDANADSVPISDKKQTLKCYGSSGKAELEVIDRRTVRQGWTITGAMTPFTNSGGDILQTSLKYQSKSPSSSPIYLNTTNQPIEKKQSAVTDPKYDSTIVNLEDSLSMEIEPNDALVNDSYESKITWTLEDAPRP
;
A
#
# COMPACT_ATOMS: atom_id res chain seq x y z
N MET A 1 -4.35 2.97 -1.98
CA MET A 1 -3.75 1.62 -2.05
C MET A 1 -3.80 1.04 -0.64
N LYS A 2 -4.46 -0.11 -0.42
CA LYS A 2 -4.74 -0.62 0.95
C LYS A 2 -3.45 -1.09 1.64
N PHE A 3 -3.18 -0.48 2.80
CA PHE A 3 -1.98 -0.65 3.61
C PHE A 3 -2.07 -1.94 4.45
N ASN A 4 -1.06 -2.81 4.38
CA ASN A 4 -1.06 -4.10 5.07
C ASN A 4 -0.25 -4.02 6.38
N TRP A 5 -0.93 -3.79 7.50
CA TRP A 5 -0.34 -3.66 8.84
C TRP A 5 0.46 -4.89 9.31
N LYS A 6 0.28 -6.06 8.69
CA LYS A 6 1.01 -7.28 9.08
C LYS A 6 2.51 -7.24 8.73
N VAL A 7 2.92 -6.40 7.78
CA VAL A 7 4.34 -6.24 7.40
C VAL A 7 5.09 -5.36 8.41
N VAL A 8 4.41 -4.40 9.04
CA VAL A 8 5.00 -3.49 10.03
C VAL A 8 5.27 -4.20 11.36
N LEU A 9 4.39 -5.14 11.77
CA LEU A 9 4.60 -5.89 13.01
C LEU A 9 5.77 -6.89 12.92
N LEU A 10 6.04 -7.42 11.73
CA LEU A 10 7.16 -8.36 11.52
C LEU A 10 8.52 -7.64 11.60
N PHE A 11 8.59 -6.38 11.20
CA PHE A 11 9.81 -5.56 11.28
C PHE A 11 10.11 -5.06 12.71
N VAL A 12 9.08 -4.79 13.53
CA VAL A 12 9.25 -4.39 14.93
C VAL A 12 9.71 -5.57 15.82
N LEU A 13 9.36 -6.80 15.46
CA LEU A 13 9.76 -8.00 16.21
C LEU A 13 11.22 -8.44 15.95
N ILE A 14 11.80 -8.09 14.80
CA ILE A 14 13.19 -8.48 14.45
C ILE A 14 14.25 -7.62 15.17
N LEU A 15 13.89 -6.42 15.65
CA LEU A 15 14.82 -5.52 16.37
C LEU A 15 14.89 -5.76 17.89
N ALA A 16 14.06 -6.65 18.46
CA ALA A 16 14.05 -6.92 19.90
C ALA A 16 14.91 -8.11 20.35
N PHE A 17 15.58 -8.83 19.43
CA PHE A 17 16.33 -10.06 19.73
C PHE A 17 17.84 -10.00 19.44
N ILE A 18 18.51 -8.89 19.80
CA ILE A 18 19.98 -8.82 19.81
C ILE A 18 20.48 -8.46 21.22
N VAL A 19 20.42 -9.42 22.15
CA VAL A 19 21.36 -9.62 23.28
C VAL A 19 21.33 -11.12 23.66
N PRO A 20 22.46 -11.82 23.86
CA PRO A 20 22.47 -13.29 23.95
C PRO A 20 22.37 -13.79 25.40
N VAL A 21 21.49 -14.76 25.66
CA VAL A 21 21.57 -15.63 26.85
C VAL A 21 21.38 -17.09 26.42
N TYR A 22 22.42 -17.89 26.66
CA TYR A 22 22.43 -19.34 26.63
C TYR A 22 21.59 -19.91 27.78
N SER A 23 20.69 -20.89 27.51
CA SER A 23 20.58 -22.10 28.33
C SER A 23 19.72 -23.19 27.66
N LYS A 24 20.10 -24.44 27.95
CA LYS A 24 19.57 -25.74 27.52
C LYS A 24 18.05 -25.89 27.72
N ALA A 25 17.39 -26.63 26.81
CA ALA A 25 16.78 -27.95 27.11
C ALA A 25 15.77 -28.41 26.02
N VAL A 26 15.99 -29.65 25.57
CA VAL A 26 14.99 -30.72 25.36
C VAL A 26 14.02 -30.61 24.17
N GLU A 27 14.27 -31.54 23.23
CA GLU A 27 13.38 -32.00 22.18
C GLU A 27 12.08 -32.60 22.72
N THR A 28 10.94 -32.15 22.19
CA THR A 28 9.75 -32.99 22.02
C THR A 28 9.24 -32.82 20.60
N GLY A 29 9.03 -33.95 19.91
CA GLY A 29 8.60 -33.97 18.52
C GLY A 29 7.11 -33.71 18.32
N LYS A 30 6.75 -33.23 17.12
CA LYS A 30 5.92 -33.97 16.14
C LYS A 30 5.43 -33.06 15.00
N GLU A 31 5.39 -33.70 13.84
CA GLU A 31 4.47 -33.54 12.70
C GLU A 31 4.65 -32.37 11.72
N VAL A 32 5.08 -32.77 10.52
CA VAL A 32 5.15 -32.01 9.27
C VAL A 32 3.77 -32.04 8.59
N PRO A 33 3.21 -30.90 8.14
CA PRO A 33 2.00 -30.89 7.31
C PRO A 33 2.33 -31.22 5.85
N LYS A 34 1.47 -32.06 5.25
CA LYS A 34 1.50 -32.47 3.84
C LYS A 34 1.29 -31.29 2.89
N SER A 35 2.05 -31.29 1.79
CA SER A 35 1.88 -30.39 0.64
C SER A 35 0.68 -30.82 -0.23
N PRO A 36 -0.10 -29.88 -0.80
CA PRO A 36 -1.32 -30.17 -1.54
C PRO A 36 -1.08 -30.61 -3.00
N GLU A 37 -1.96 -31.50 -3.46
CA GLU A 37 -2.11 -31.99 -4.84
C GLU A 37 -2.39 -30.85 -5.83
N LEU A 38 -1.70 -30.88 -6.97
CA LEU A 38 -1.97 -30.03 -8.13
C LEU A 38 -2.82 -30.80 -9.16
N LEU A 39 -3.86 -30.11 -9.61
CA LEU A 39 -4.88 -30.52 -10.57
C LEU A 39 -4.34 -30.51 -12.00
N ASP A 40 -4.78 -31.51 -12.77
CA ASP A 40 -4.60 -31.70 -14.21
C ASP A 40 -5.16 -30.51 -15.03
N ASP A 41 -4.41 -30.10 -16.07
CA ASP A 41 -4.98 -29.42 -17.22
C ASP A 41 -4.53 -30.09 -18.54
N LYS A 42 -5.51 -30.29 -19.43
CA LYS A 42 -5.45 -31.04 -20.68
C LYS A 42 -5.26 -30.10 -21.86
N SER A 43 -4.18 -30.27 -22.62
CA SER A 43 -4.11 -30.00 -24.07
C SER A 43 -2.76 -30.51 -24.60
N SER A 44 -2.69 -31.69 -25.24
CA SER A 44 -2.68 -31.86 -26.71
C SER A 44 -1.45 -31.21 -27.37
N THR A 45 -0.54 -31.86 -28.09
CA THR A 45 -0.60 -33.05 -28.95
C THR A 45 0.82 -33.54 -29.26
N LEU A 46 1.07 -34.86 -29.23
CA LEU A 46 1.88 -35.57 -30.25
C LEU A 46 1.54 -37.06 -30.16
N LYS A 47 1.13 -37.61 -31.31
CA LYS A 47 0.57 -38.95 -31.48
C LYS A 47 1.68 -40.01 -31.55
N ASN A 48 1.34 -41.19 -31.03
CA ASN A 48 1.84 -42.53 -31.33
C ASN A 48 3.26 -42.91 -30.91
N VAL A 49 3.38 -43.32 -29.64
CA VAL A 49 4.37 -44.32 -29.22
C VAL A 49 3.78 -45.70 -29.49
N ASN A 50 4.39 -46.44 -30.43
CA ASN A 50 4.22 -47.88 -30.52
C ASN A 50 4.76 -48.50 -29.23
N THR A 51 3.88 -49.11 -28.43
CA THR A 51 4.25 -49.96 -27.31
C THR A 51 4.84 -51.27 -27.87
N PRO A 52 6.08 -51.68 -27.52
CA PRO A 52 6.52 -53.04 -27.80
C PRO A 52 5.78 -53.99 -26.87
N LYS A 53 4.85 -54.75 -27.44
CA LYS A 53 4.21 -55.88 -26.78
C LYS A 53 5.25 -56.93 -26.39
N ASN A 54 5.21 -57.34 -25.13
CA ASN A 54 5.65 -58.65 -24.59
C ASN A 54 6.99 -59.19 -25.09
N LEU A 55 8.06 -58.93 -24.33
CA LEU A 55 9.27 -59.75 -24.35
C LEU A 55 9.44 -60.45 -23.00
N LYS A 56 9.02 -61.72 -22.95
CA LYS A 56 9.67 -62.73 -22.10
C LYS A 56 10.74 -63.40 -22.95
N ALA A 57 11.96 -62.88 -22.92
CA ALA A 57 13.16 -63.55 -23.42
C ALA A 57 14.28 -63.32 -22.41
N SER A 58 14.97 -64.39 -22.02
CA SER A 58 16.09 -64.35 -21.08
C SER A 58 17.24 -63.48 -21.64
N PRO A 59 17.95 -62.68 -20.82
CA PRO A 59 18.84 -61.60 -21.31
C PRO A 59 20.20 -62.05 -21.85
N LEU A 60 20.40 -63.33 -22.16
CA LEU A 60 21.71 -63.86 -22.57
C LEU A 60 22.06 -63.59 -24.03
N THR A 61 21.08 -63.22 -24.85
CA THR A 61 21.25 -63.12 -26.31
C THR A 61 20.64 -61.84 -26.88
N ILE A 62 21.33 -61.18 -27.80
CA ILE A 62 20.77 -60.03 -28.53
C ILE A 62 19.64 -60.52 -29.47
N PRO A 63 18.63 -59.70 -29.78
CA PRO A 63 17.63 -60.08 -30.77
C PRO A 63 18.25 -60.42 -32.12
N ALA A 64 17.69 -61.42 -32.81
CA ALA A 64 18.21 -61.87 -34.09
C ALA A 64 18.12 -60.74 -35.15
N ASN A 65 19.18 -60.60 -35.96
CA ASN A 65 19.32 -59.56 -37.00
C ASN A 65 19.27 -58.12 -36.47
N SER A 66 19.61 -57.88 -35.20
CA SER A 66 19.74 -56.52 -34.68
C SER A 66 20.90 -55.76 -35.32
N THR A 67 20.63 -54.53 -35.74
CA THR A 67 21.64 -53.54 -36.09
C THR A 67 22.25 -52.92 -34.82
N ILE A 68 23.38 -52.22 -34.96
CA ILE A 68 23.95 -51.45 -33.85
C ILE A 68 22.93 -50.42 -33.34
N ALA A 69 22.22 -49.71 -34.23
CA ALA A 69 21.20 -48.74 -33.86
C ALA A 69 19.98 -49.37 -33.14
N ASP A 70 19.64 -50.64 -33.42
CA ASP A 70 18.57 -51.34 -32.72
C ASP A 70 18.93 -51.64 -31.26
N LEU A 71 20.20 -51.94 -30.98
CA LEU A 71 20.69 -52.27 -29.64
C LEU A 71 21.06 -51.03 -28.83
N PHE A 72 21.56 -50.00 -29.51
CA PHE A 72 22.02 -48.74 -28.93
C PHE A 72 21.19 -47.60 -29.55
N PRO A 73 20.01 -47.29 -29.00
CA PRO A 73 19.08 -46.33 -29.59
C PRO A 73 19.58 -44.88 -29.55
N ASP A 74 20.54 -44.57 -28.67
CA ASP A 74 21.24 -43.29 -28.65
C ASP A 74 22.27 -43.21 -29.79
N GLU A 75 22.18 -42.16 -30.61
CA GLU A 75 23.04 -42.00 -31.79
C GLU A 75 24.53 -41.89 -31.40
N GLY A 76 24.84 -41.22 -30.30
CA GLY A 76 26.21 -41.07 -29.81
C GLY A 76 26.79 -42.40 -29.32
N MET A 77 25.98 -43.19 -28.62
CA MET A 77 26.31 -44.53 -28.16
C MET A 77 26.47 -45.49 -29.35
N ALA A 78 25.57 -45.49 -30.31
CA ALA A 78 25.65 -46.32 -31.53
C ALA A 78 26.93 -46.01 -32.33
N LYS A 79 27.24 -44.72 -32.54
CA LYS A 79 28.50 -44.30 -33.20
C LYS A 79 29.73 -44.73 -32.42
N THR A 80 29.67 -44.64 -31.10
CA THR A 80 30.75 -45.08 -30.21
C THR A 80 31.00 -46.57 -30.35
N VAL A 81 29.94 -47.39 -30.34
CA VAL A 81 30.04 -48.84 -30.52
C VAL A 81 30.55 -49.19 -31.92
N ALA A 82 29.98 -48.60 -32.97
CA ALA A 82 30.43 -48.81 -34.35
C ALA A 82 31.91 -48.46 -34.53
N ASN A 83 32.37 -47.32 -34.00
CA ASN A 83 33.78 -46.94 -34.06
C ASN A 83 34.69 -47.97 -33.37
N GLN A 84 34.26 -48.48 -32.21
CA GLN A 84 35.08 -49.33 -31.37
C GLN A 84 35.17 -50.77 -31.89
N LEU A 85 34.12 -51.28 -32.54
CA LEU A 85 34.11 -52.60 -33.21
C LEU A 85 35.16 -52.70 -34.33
N GLY A 86 35.49 -51.59 -34.99
CA GLY A 86 36.46 -51.55 -36.10
C GLY A 86 37.93 -51.47 -35.67
N ARG A 87 38.24 -51.25 -34.38
CA ARG A 87 39.63 -51.03 -33.92
C ARG A 87 40.40 -52.34 -33.75
N THR A 88 41.67 -52.33 -34.17
CA THR A 88 42.60 -53.48 -34.14
C THR A 88 43.33 -53.64 -32.80
N GLU A 89 43.24 -52.66 -31.90
CA GLU A 89 43.86 -52.68 -30.57
C GLU A 89 43.00 -53.49 -29.59
N ASN A 90 43.00 -54.81 -29.75
CA ASN A 90 42.54 -55.70 -28.70
C ASN A 90 43.72 -56.39 -28.03
N ASN A 91 43.67 -56.51 -26.71
CA ASN A 91 44.65 -57.25 -25.93
C ASN A 91 44.59 -58.78 -26.18
N ASN A 92 43.71 -59.24 -27.08
CA ASN A 92 43.43 -60.65 -27.38
C ASN A 92 43.78 -61.09 -28.82
N PHE A 93 44.47 -60.28 -29.62
CA PHE A 93 44.95 -60.64 -30.97
C PHE A 93 43.89 -61.22 -31.95
N GLN A 94 42.60 -60.90 -31.77
CA GLN A 94 41.56 -61.32 -32.72
C GLN A 94 41.35 -60.25 -33.79
N THR A 95 41.62 -60.53 -35.06
CA THR A 95 41.40 -59.59 -36.17
C THR A 95 39.93 -59.16 -36.26
N PRO A 96 39.60 -57.84 -36.33
CA PRO A 96 38.23 -57.37 -36.54
C PRO A 96 37.57 -58.10 -37.72
N THR A 97 36.29 -58.49 -37.57
CA THR A 97 35.54 -59.12 -38.68
C THR A 97 35.28 -58.12 -39.81
N LYS A 98 35.23 -56.84 -39.44
CA LYS A 98 35.01 -55.67 -40.29
C LYS A 98 35.66 -54.44 -39.64
N THR A 99 36.14 -53.49 -40.43
CA THR A 99 36.81 -52.27 -39.94
C THR A 99 36.02 -50.98 -40.21
N ASP A 100 35.05 -51.01 -41.13
CA ASP A 100 34.21 -49.88 -41.56
C ASP A 100 32.76 -50.00 -41.05
N TRP A 101 32.60 -50.33 -39.77
CA TRP A 101 31.29 -50.46 -39.12
C TRP A 101 30.49 -49.15 -39.16
N LYS A 102 29.19 -49.29 -39.46
CA LYS A 102 28.17 -48.24 -39.49
C LYS A 102 27.04 -48.62 -38.53
N VAL A 103 26.31 -47.61 -38.05
CA VAL A 103 25.23 -47.81 -37.07
C VAL A 103 24.10 -48.73 -37.57
N ASP A 104 23.87 -48.80 -38.89
CA ASP A 104 22.85 -49.66 -39.49
C ASP A 104 23.36 -51.08 -39.82
N ASP A 105 24.61 -51.41 -39.51
CA ASP A 105 25.14 -52.75 -39.73
C ASP A 105 24.58 -53.73 -38.69
N VAL A 106 24.23 -54.93 -39.14
CA VAL A 106 23.86 -56.05 -38.28
C VAL A 106 25.08 -56.52 -37.48
N VAL A 107 24.93 -56.64 -36.16
CA VAL A 107 26.00 -57.04 -35.25
C VAL A 107 25.65 -58.36 -34.56
N THR A 108 26.68 -59.16 -34.28
CA THR A 108 26.55 -60.43 -33.56
C THR A 108 27.05 -60.32 -32.11
N GLU A 109 26.60 -61.23 -31.24
CA GLU A 109 27.11 -61.32 -29.87
C GLU A 109 28.62 -61.56 -29.82
N VAL A 110 29.16 -62.33 -30.77
CA VAL A 110 30.60 -62.59 -30.86
C VAL A 110 31.36 -61.29 -31.08
N GLU A 111 30.81 -60.36 -31.86
CA GLU A 111 31.42 -59.05 -32.12
C GLU A 111 31.33 -58.13 -30.90
N LEU A 112 30.16 -58.06 -30.24
CA LEU A 112 29.98 -57.28 -29.02
C LEU A 112 30.83 -57.82 -27.85
N ASN A 113 30.94 -59.13 -27.70
CA ASN A 113 31.75 -59.78 -26.66
C ASN A 113 33.26 -59.53 -26.79
N ARG A 114 33.73 -59.06 -27.95
CA ARG A 114 35.13 -58.68 -28.14
C ARG A 114 35.45 -57.29 -27.59
N MET A 115 34.41 -56.50 -27.26
CA MET A 115 34.58 -55.16 -26.72
C MET A 115 34.93 -55.23 -25.23
N TRP A 116 36.15 -54.82 -24.92
CA TRP A 116 36.66 -54.66 -23.56
C TRP A 116 36.92 -53.19 -23.20
N TYR A 117 36.96 -52.32 -24.20
CA TYR A 117 37.20 -50.89 -24.03
C TYR A 117 36.08 -50.11 -24.71
N LEU A 118 35.56 -49.09 -24.05
CA LEU A 118 34.50 -48.23 -24.60
C LEU A 118 34.85 -46.77 -24.29
N THR A 119 35.18 -45.99 -25.32
CA THR A 119 35.43 -44.55 -25.20
C THR A 119 34.50 -43.78 -26.10
N SER A 120 33.77 -42.81 -25.57
CA SER A 120 32.85 -41.98 -26.36
C SER A 120 33.59 -41.24 -27.47
N VAL A 121 33.05 -41.30 -28.70
CA VAL A 121 33.50 -40.48 -29.84
C VAL A 121 32.52 -39.36 -30.19
N ALA A 122 31.39 -39.34 -29.50
CA ALA A 122 30.33 -38.35 -29.57
C ALA A 122 29.69 -38.23 -28.17
N SER A 123 28.97 -37.14 -27.91
CA SER A 123 28.18 -37.01 -26.68
C SER A 123 27.07 -38.06 -26.63
N ILE A 124 26.88 -38.66 -25.45
CA ILE A 124 25.92 -39.75 -25.22
C ILE A 124 24.81 -39.23 -24.31
N GLY A 125 23.55 -39.38 -24.74
CA GLY A 125 22.34 -39.05 -23.98
C GLY A 125 21.74 -40.24 -23.24
N SER A 126 22.07 -41.47 -23.66
CA SER A 126 21.67 -42.70 -22.97
C SER A 126 22.68 -43.83 -23.21
N ILE A 127 22.95 -44.60 -22.16
CA ILE A 127 23.78 -45.81 -22.23
C ILE A 127 22.95 -47.09 -22.46
N GLU A 128 21.69 -46.97 -22.87
CA GLU A 128 20.89 -48.16 -23.23
C GLU A 128 21.62 -48.99 -24.29
N GLY A 129 21.65 -50.30 -24.07
CA GLY A 129 22.41 -51.25 -24.90
C GLY A 129 23.74 -51.66 -24.28
N ILE A 130 24.28 -50.90 -23.33
CA ILE A 130 25.53 -51.24 -22.63
C ILE A 130 25.50 -52.62 -21.97
N GLN A 131 24.30 -53.10 -21.58
CA GLN A 131 24.09 -54.43 -21.04
C GLN A 131 24.48 -55.58 -21.98
N TYR A 132 24.58 -55.32 -23.29
CA TYR A 132 25.02 -56.28 -24.30
C TYR A 132 26.55 -56.33 -24.46
N LEU A 133 27.30 -55.61 -23.63
CA LEU A 133 28.76 -55.54 -23.64
C LEU A 133 29.36 -56.16 -22.35
N PRO A 134 29.28 -57.49 -22.15
CA PRO A 134 29.58 -58.12 -20.85
C PRO A 134 31.08 -58.14 -20.48
N ASN A 135 31.98 -57.97 -21.45
CA ASN A 135 33.43 -58.08 -21.25
C ASN A 135 34.14 -56.72 -21.09
N LEU A 136 33.40 -55.65 -20.81
CA LEU A 136 33.97 -54.32 -20.58
C LEU A 136 34.97 -54.34 -19.40
N TYR A 137 36.12 -53.71 -19.64
CA TYR A 137 37.24 -53.52 -18.72
C TYR A 137 37.45 -52.04 -18.41
N ASP A 138 37.40 -51.15 -19.41
CA ASP A 138 37.55 -49.70 -19.21
C ASP A 138 36.48 -48.96 -20.02
N VAL A 139 35.62 -48.24 -19.29
CA VAL A 139 34.49 -47.48 -19.84
C VAL A 139 34.74 -46.01 -19.56
N ARG A 140 34.85 -45.19 -20.60
CA ARG A 140 35.04 -43.74 -20.54
C ARG A 140 34.01 -43.04 -21.42
N LEU A 141 32.98 -42.54 -20.79
CA LEU A 141 31.86 -41.93 -21.49
C LEU A 141 31.81 -40.44 -21.18
N GLN A 142 31.87 -39.64 -22.22
CA GLN A 142 31.52 -38.24 -22.17
C GLN A 142 30.03 -38.12 -22.47
N PHE A 143 29.27 -37.75 -21.45
CA PHE A 143 27.84 -37.55 -21.59
C PHE A 143 27.55 -36.16 -22.15
N ASP A 144 26.38 -36.02 -22.75
CA ASP A 144 25.74 -34.71 -22.83
C ASP A 144 25.10 -34.35 -21.47
N ASN A 145 24.56 -33.15 -21.35
CA ASN A 145 23.91 -32.70 -20.12
C ASN A 145 22.57 -33.42 -19.81
N GLN A 146 22.14 -34.38 -20.64
CA GLN A 146 20.86 -35.10 -20.55
C GLN A 146 21.01 -36.54 -20.03
N CYS A 147 22.18 -37.17 -20.17
CA CYS A 147 22.38 -38.54 -19.72
C CYS A 147 22.51 -38.67 -18.20
N LYS A 148 21.37 -38.91 -17.54
CA LYS A 148 21.27 -39.03 -16.08
C LYS A 148 21.09 -40.46 -15.58
N ASP A 149 20.67 -41.38 -16.44
CA ASP A 149 20.28 -42.72 -16.05
C ASP A 149 21.42 -43.74 -16.23
N LEU A 150 21.90 -44.28 -15.11
CA LEU A 150 22.91 -45.34 -15.08
C LEU A 150 22.30 -46.74 -14.92
N SER A 151 20.98 -46.86 -14.84
CA SER A 151 20.28 -48.15 -14.68
C SER A 151 20.56 -49.19 -15.77
N PRO A 152 20.90 -48.84 -17.04
CA PRO A 152 21.24 -49.86 -18.03
C PRO A 152 22.44 -50.73 -17.65
N PHE A 153 23.38 -50.24 -16.82
CA PHE A 153 24.43 -51.08 -16.26
C PHE A 153 23.87 -52.28 -15.45
N LEU A 154 22.72 -52.11 -14.79
CA LEU A 154 22.11 -53.17 -13.98
C LEU A 154 21.43 -54.25 -14.81
N LYS A 155 21.18 -54.01 -16.10
CA LYS A 155 20.50 -54.96 -16.99
C LYS A 155 21.41 -56.08 -17.47
N ALA A 156 22.73 -55.97 -17.26
CA ALA A 156 23.69 -57.03 -17.58
C ALA A 156 23.47 -58.24 -16.66
N PRO A 157 23.08 -59.42 -17.18
CA PRO A 157 22.60 -60.55 -16.36
C PRO A 157 23.66 -61.12 -15.41
N ASN A 158 24.94 -60.99 -15.75
CA ASN A 158 26.07 -61.45 -14.95
C ASN A 158 26.91 -60.30 -14.38
N GLY A 159 26.42 -59.06 -14.47
CA GLY A 159 27.21 -57.86 -14.19
C GLY A 159 28.43 -57.73 -15.11
N TYR A 160 29.44 -56.99 -14.65
CA TYR A 160 30.69 -56.77 -15.39
C TYR A 160 31.89 -57.25 -14.58
N SER A 161 32.15 -58.54 -14.67
CA SER A 161 33.17 -59.25 -13.86
C SER A 161 34.62 -58.88 -14.17
N GLN A 162 34.87 -58.21 -15.31
CA GLN A 162 36.19 -57.75 -15.74
C GLN A 162 36.36 -56.24 -15.65
N LEU A 163 35.31 -55.50 -15.29
CA LEU A 163 35.33 -54.05 -15.30
C LEU A 163 36.33 -53.53 -14.27
N TYR A 164 37.25 -52.70 -14.74
CA TYR A 164 38.37 -52.15 -13.97
C TYR A 164 38.20 -50.66 -13.75
N ARG A 165 37.66 -49.93 -14.74
CA ARG A 165 37.44 -48.49 -14.68
C ARG A 165 36.08 -48.09 -15.26
N ILE A 166 35.42 -47.17 -14.57
CA ILE A 166 34.30 -46.38 -15.08
C ILE A 166 34.69 -44.91 -14.95
N ALA A 167 34.66 -44.16 -16.04
CA ALA A 167 34.77 -42.71 -16.06
C ALA A 167 33.55 -42.15 -16.79
N ILE A 168 32.73 -41.37 -16.10
CA ILE A 168 31.50 -40.78 -16.60
C ILE A 168 31.47 -39.32 -16.21
N ASN A 169 31.94 -38.46 -17.10
CA ASN A 169 32.21 -37.06 -16.79
C ASN A 169 31.27 -36.13 -17.55
N ASN A 170 30.91 -35.00 -16.95
CA ASN A 170 30.05 -33.96 -17.55
C ASN A 170 28.63 -34.40 -17.92
N GLY A 171 28.04 -35.33 -17.17
CA GLY A 171 26.73 -35.92 -17.47
C GLY A 171 25.53 -35.37 -16.69
N ASN A 172 25.73 -34.36 -15.84
CA ASN A 172 24.70 -33.85 -14.94
C ASN A 172 24.05 -34.95 -14.05
N ILE A 173 24.84 -35.98 -13.72
CA ILE A 173 24.40 -37.10 -12.90
C ILE A 173 24.28 -36.62 -11.46
N SER A 174 23.12 -36.87 -10.85
CA SER A 174 22.91 -36.63 -9.42
C SER A 174 22.54 -37.91 -8.67
N ASP A 175 21.93 -38.89 -9.36
CA ASP A 175 21.55 -40.17 -8.78
C ASP A 175 22.62 -41.24 -9.03
N ILE A 176 23.30 -41.65 -7.96
CA ILE A 176 24.30 -42.72 -7.98
C ILE A 176 23.72 -44.08 -7.57
N SER A 177 22.41 -44.18 -7.31
CA SER A 177 21.77 -45.41 -6.85
C SER A 177 22.08 -46.64 -7.73
N PRO A 178 22.19 -46.54 -9.08
CA PRO A 178 22.54 -47.69 -9.90
C PRO A 178 23.96 -48.22 -9.62
N LEU A 179 24.93 -47.33 -9.31
CA LEU A 179 26.28 -47.76 -8.95
C LEU A 179 26.32 -48.54 -7.62
N THR A 180 25.36 -48.28 -6.73
CA THR A 180 25.24 -49.03 -5.46
C THR A 180 24.62 -50.40 -5.59
N GLU A 181 24.11 -50.76 -6.78
CA GLU A 181 23.61 -52.11 -7.06
C GLU A 181 24.41 -52.81 -8.17
N LEU A 182 25.38 -52.13 -8.77
CA LEU A 182 26.25 -52.65 -9.82
C LEU A 182 27.10 -53.82 -9.32
N SER A 183 27.01 -54.96 -10.02
CA SER A 183 27.89 -56.10 -9.80
C SER A 183 29.15 -55.98 -10.67
N ALA A 184 30.20 -55.37 -10.11
CA ALA A 184 31.51 -55.20 -10.76
C ALA A 184 32.65 -55.43 -9.75
N PRO A 185 32.91 -56.69 -9.34
CA PRO A 185 33.78 -57.00 -8.21
C PRO A 185 35.26 -56.63 -8.42
N THR A 186 35.69 -56.47 -9.68
CA THR A 186 37.05 -56.08 -10.06
C THR A 186 37.23 -54.58 -10.26
N LEU A 187 36.16 -53.78 -10.13
CA LEU A 187 36.19 -52.35 -10.40
C LEU A 187 37.11 -51.66 -9.39
N LYS A 188 38.08 -50.90 -9.91
CA LYS A 188 39.11 -50.22 -9.11
C LYS A 188 39.03 -48.70 -9.16
N TYR A 189 38.52 -48.14 -10.25
CA TYR A 189 38.50 -46.69 -10.49
C TYR A 189 37.10 -46.25 -10.89
N ILE A 190 36.56 -45.28 -10.14
CA ILE A 190 35.36 -44.53 -10.53
C ILE A 190 35.74 -43.06 -10.65
N ASP A 191 35.50 -42.48 -11.82
CA ASP A 191 35.57 -41.04 -12.06
C ASP A 191 34.18 -40.53 -12.45
N LEU A 192 33.65 -39.62 -11.64
CA LEU A 192 32.36 -38.95 -11.84
C LEU A 192 32.56 -37.42 -11.83
N ALA A 193 33.70 -36.95 -12.33
CA ALA A 193 34.04 -35.54 -12.33
C ALA A 193 33.09 -34.71 -13.22
N GLY A 194 32.76 -33.49 -12.79
CA GLY A 194 31.91 -32.58 -13.57
C GLY A 194 30.44 -32.96 -13.59
N ASN A 195 29.93 -33.64 -12.56
CA ASN A 195 28.52 -34.03 -12.45
C ASN A 195 27.76 -33.11 -11.47
N ASN A 196 26.55 -33.51 -11.07
CA ASN A 196 25.68 -32.78 -10.16
C ASN A 196 25.40 -33.57 -8.88
N ILE A 197 26.42 -34.28 -8.37
CA ILE A 197 26.31 -35.07 -7.14
C ILE A 197 26.43 -34.10 -5.95
N SER A 198 25.49 -34.19 -5.01
CA SER A 198 25.53 -33.43 -3.75
C SER A 198 25.29 -34.32 -2.53
N ASP A 199 24.54 -35.42 -2.68
CA ASP A 199 24.26 -36.37 -1.61
C ASP A 199 25.19 -37.58 -1.66
N LEU A 200 25.98 -37.75 -0.60
CA LEU A 200 26.90 -38.87 -0.42
C LEU A 200 26.32 -40.02 0.41
N SER A 201 25.05 -39.95 0.84
CA SER A 201 24.41 -40.92 1.75
C SER A 201 24.49 -42.38 1.27
N LEU A 202 24.46 -42.59 -0.04
CA LEU A 202 24.50 -43.90 -0.67
C LEU A 202 25.91 -44.47 -0.84
N PHE A 203 26.97 -43.65 -0.73
CA PHE A 203 28.35 -44.08 -0.95
C PHE A 203 28.79 -45.17 0.03
N LYS A 204 28.26 -45.18 1.25
CA LYS A 204 28.53 -46.23 2.26
C LYS A 204 28.21 -47.65 1.78
N LYS A 205 27.38 -47.81 0.75
CA LYS A 205 27.04 -49.12 0.14
C LYS A 205 28.09 -49.62 -0.87
N LEU A 206 28.87 -48.72 -1.47
CA LEU A 206 29.81 -49.06 -2.54
C LEU A 206 30.85 -50.11 -2.13
N PRO A 207 31.46 -50.08 -0.93
CA PRO A 207 32.47 -51.08 -0.56
C PRO A 207 31.96 -52.53 -0.56
N ASN A 208 30.66 -52.75 -0.36
CA ASN A 208 30.06 -54.09 -0.40
C ASN A 208 29.89 -54.64 -1.83
N LYS A 209 29.63 -53.75 -2.79
CA LYS A 209 29.31 -54.11 -4.19
C LYS A 209 30.53 -54.00 -5.10
N LEU A 210 31.43 -53.09 -4.75
CA LEU A 210 32.67 -52.77 -5.42
C LEU A 210 33.85 -52.99 -4.45
N PRO A 211 34.08 -54.23 -3.98
CA PRO A 211 35.05 -54.52 -2.92
C PRO A 211 36.50 -54.27 -3.31
N SER A 212 36.80 -54.10 -4.60
CA SER A 212 38.14 -53.81 -5.12
C SER A 212 38.39 -52.33 -5.39
N LEU A 213 37.45 -51.43 -5.06
CA LEU A 213 37.54 -50.01 -5.39
C LEU A 213 38.70 -49.33 -4.66
N GLU A 214 39.64 -48.76 -5.43
CA GLU A 214 40.85 -48.12 -4.92
C GLU A 214 40.79 -46.60 -5.05
N GLU A 215 40.10 -46.06 -6.06
CA GLU A 215 40.06 -44.62 -6.31
C GLU A 215 38.66 -44.14 -6.71
N ILE A 216 38.25 -43.02 -6.13
CA ILE A 216 37.00 -42.31 -6.46
C ILE A 216 37.34 -40.84 -6.74
N SER A 217 36.86 -40.34 -7.87
CA SER A 217 36.88 -38.91 -8.20
C SER A 217 35.47 -38.35 -8.31
N LEU A 218 35.18 -37.34 -7.50
CA LEU A 218 33.97 -36.51 -7.50
C LEU A 218 34.33 -35.03 -7.68
N GLU A 219 35.44 -34.76 -8.36
CA GLU A 219 35.88 -33.41 -8.68
C GLU A 219 34.77 -32.64 -9.42
N ARG A 220 34.62 -31.34 -9.18
CA ARG A 220 33.65 -30.49 -9.89
C ARG A 220 32.22 -31.01 -9.78
N ASN A 221 31.75 -31.16 -8.55
CA ASN A 221 30.36 -31.52 -8.20
C ASN A 221 29.79 -30.47 -7.22
N ASN A 222 28.63 -30.75 -6.63
CA ASN A 222 27.91 -29.84 -5.74
C ASN A 222 27.90 -30.35 -4.29
N ILE A 223 29.00 -30.94 -3.83
CA ILE A 223 29.11 -31.55 -2.50
C ILE A 223 29.45 -30.47 -1.47
N SER A 224 28.67 -30.38 -0.40
CA SER A 224 28.97 -29.52 0.76
C SER A 224 29.07 -30.33 2.06
N ASP A 225 28.38 -31.47 2.15
CA ASP A 225 28.37 -32.34 3.33
C ASP A 225 29.10 -33.66 3.05
N VAL A 226 30.21 -33.87 3.78
CA VAL A 226 31.00 -35.11 3.73
C VAL A 226 30.74 -36.04 4.91
N SER A 227 29.83 -35.69 5.82
CA SER A 227 29.49 -36.53 6.97
C SER A 227 29.10 -37.97 6.63
N PRO A 228 28.43 -38.28 5.49
CA PRO A 228 28.15 -39.66 5.12
C PRO A 228 29.40 -40.51 4.86
N LEU A 229 30.54 -39.88 4.51
CA LEU A 229 31.80 -40.59 4.27
C LEU A 229 32.42 -41.13 5.57
N ALA A 230 32.00 -40.67 6.76
CA ALA A 230 32.41 -41.27 8.02
C ALA A 230 32.04 -42.76 8.12
N ASP A 231 30.95 -43.16 7.46
CA ASP A 231 30.48 -44.54 7.38
C ASP A 231 30.97 -45.31 6.13
N PHE A 232 31.79 -44.69 5.29
CA PHE A 232 32.41 -45.36 4.14
C PHE A 232 33.51 -46.33 4.61
N ALA A 233 33.13 -47.58 4.86
CA ALA A 233 34.02 -48.62 5.38
C ALA A 233 34.73 -49.39 4.25
N SER A 234 35.87 -48.88 3.78
CA SER A 234 36.69 -49.53 2.75
C SER A 234 38.14 -49.71 3.19
N THR A 235 38.64 -50.95 3.09
CA THR A 235 40.05 -51.28 3.30
C THR A 235 40.88 -51.18 2.01
N LYS A 236 40.25 -50.90 0.86
CA LYS A 236 40.94 -50.85 -0.45
C LYS A 236 41.11 -49.44 -0.98
N ILE A 237 40.26 -48.49 -0.56
CA ILE A 237 40.32 -47.12 -1.03
C ILE A 237 41.67 -46.47 -0.65
N LYS A 238 42.29 -45.82 -1.62
CA LYS A 238 43.58 -45.13 -1.53
C LYS A 238 43.45 -43.66 -1.88
N VAL A 239 42.59 -43.30 -2.82
CA VAL A 239 42.43 -41.91 -3.27
C VAL A 239 40.95 -41.54 -3.30
N PHE A 240 40.63 -40.40 -2.70
CA PHE A 240 39.33 -39.75 -2.82
C PHE A 240 39.57 -38.31 -3.28
N ASN A 241 39.05 -37.96 -4.46
CA ASN A 241 39.13 -36.60 -4.99
C ASN A 241 37.77 -35.90 -4.87
N LEU A 242 37.74 -34.81 -4.11
CA LEU A 242 36.60 -33.93 -3.83
C LEU A 242 36.93 -32.48 -4.22
N ASP A 243 37.91 -32.27 -5.09
CA ASP A 243 38.30 -30.94 -5.55
C ASP A 243 37.12 -30.19 -6.21
N GLU A 244 37.15 -28.87 -6.18
CA GLU A 244 36.15 -28.02 -6.83
C GLU A 244 34.71 -28.36 -6.41
N ASN A 245 34.45 -28.33 -5.10
CA ASN A 245 33.14 -28.52 -4.47
C ASN A 245 32.87 -27.37 -3.47
N HIS A 246 31.95 -27.55 -2.54
CA HIS A 246 31.49 -26.55 -1.55
C HIS A 246 31.77 -26.97 -0.09
N ILE A 247 32.82 -27.74 0.15
CA ILE A 247 33.10 -28.36 1.45
C ILE A 247 33.88 -27.39 2.35
N THR A 248 33.34 -27.11 3.53
CA THR A 248 33.99 -26.28 4.56
C THR A 248 34.23 -27.01 5.88
N ASP A 249 33.62 -28.19 6.08
CA ASP A 249 33.69 -28.95 7.32
C ASP A 249 34.10 -30.41 7.07
N LEU A 250 35.28 -30.77 7.58
CA LEU A 250 35.83 -32.12 7.56
C LEU A 250 35.81 -32.80 8.94
N SER A 251 35.21 -32.18 9.95
CA SER A 251 35.22 -32.67 11.35
C SER A 251 34.61 -34.07 11.49
N SER A 252 33.63 -34.41 10.66
CA SER A 252 33.02 -35.73 10.59
C SER A 252 34.00 -36.85 10.21
N LEU A 253 35.12 -36.52 9.55
CA LEU A 253 36.12 -37.50 9.10
C LEU A 253 37.19 -37.82 10.15
N THR A 254 37.08 -37.24 11.35
CA THR A 254 37.98 -37.50 12.50
C THR A 254 38.10 -38.98 12.84
N ASN A 255 37.05 -39.78 12.60
CA ASN A 255 37.06 -41.23 12.83
C ASN A 255 36.62 -41.99 11.58
N ASN A 256 37.13 -41.60 10.41
CA ASN A 256 36.78 -42.27 9.16
C ASN A 256 37.18 -43.76 9.15
N LYS A 257 36.46 -44.57 8.35
CA LYS A 257 36.62 -46.02 8.24
C LYS A 257 37.44 -46.44 7.01
N MET A 258 38.41 -45.60 6.61
CA MET A 258 39.27 -45.80 5.42
C MET A 258 40.74 -45.95 5.82
N PRO A 259 41.14 -47.06 6.46
CA PRO A 259 42.47 -47.20 7.09
C PRO A 259 43.66 -47.18 6.10
N ASN A 260 43.41 -47.42 4.81
CA ASN A 260 44.44 -47.43 3.76
C ASN A 260 44.35 -46.23 2.81
N LEU A 261 43.55 -45.21 3.14
CA LEU A 261 43.51 -43.98 2.35
C LEU A 261 44.92 -43.38 2.31
N GLN A 262 45.34 -42.84 1.18
CA GLN A 262 46.64 -42.22 0.98
C GLN A 262 46.50 -40.74 0.66
N ARG A 263 45.47 -40.37 -0.09
CA ARG A 263 45.19 -38.99 -0.51
C ARG A 263 43.71 -38.67 -0.41
N LEU A 264 43.42 -37.54 0.22
CA LEU A 264 42.11 -36.89 0.21
C LEU A 264 42.30 -35.49 -0.39
N TYR A 265 41.87 -35.30 -1.63
CA TYR A 265 41.95 -34.00 -2.30
C TYR A 265 40.65 -33.24 -2.04
N VAL A 266 40.74 -32.07 -1.40
CA VAL A 266 39.61 -31.18 -1.07
C VAL A 266 40.03 -29.74 -1.38
N ARG A 267 40.56 -29.54 -2.58
CA ARG A 267 41.13 -28.29 -3.06
C ARG A 267 40.09 -27.47 -3.80
N TYR A 268 40.38 -26.18 -3.96
CA TYR A 268 39.56 -25.26 -4.75
C TYR A 268 38.09 -25.26 -4.33
N GLN A 269 37.82 -25.40 -3.03
CA GLN A 269 36.46 -25.29 -2.53
C GLN A 269 36.01 -23.84 -2.65
N THR A 270 34.79 -23.61 -3.13
CA THR A 270 34.24 -22.27 -3.31
C THR A 270 32.86 -22.18 -2.68
N LEU A 271 32.58 -21.15 -1.90
CA LEU A 271 31.24 -20.94 -1.31
C LEU A 271 30.90 -19.45 -1.34
N ASP A 272 29.73 -19.12 -1.90
CA ASP A 272 29.18 -17.77 -1.85
C ASP A 272 28.11 -17.69 -0.76
N MET A 273 28.31 -16.78 0.18
CA MET A 273 27.38 -16.54 1.30
C MET A 273 26.23 -15.62 0.87
N GLU A 274 25.15 -15.64 1.66
CA GLU A 274 24.09 -14.65 1.53
C GLU A 274 24.61 -13.22 1.82
N PRO A 275 24.14 -12.18 1.10
CA PRO A 275 24.59 -10.82 1.31
C PRO A 275 24.33 -10.30 2.73
N VAL A 276 25.31 -9.58 3.29
CA VAL A 276 25.20 -8.95 4.61
C VAL A 276 25.15 -7.43 4.47
N VAL A 277 24.17 -6.80 5.12
CA VAL A 277 24.07 -5.33 5.18
C VAL A 277 25.14 -4.78 6.13
N THR A 278 25.90 -3.80 5.67
CA THR A 278 27.00 -3.20 6.45
C THR A 278 27.12 -1.69 6.23
N SER A 279 27.91 -1.04 7.08
CA SER A 279 28.23 0.37 6.97
C SER A 279 29.59 0.57 6.29
N SER A 280 29.73 1.66 5.52
CA SER A 280 31.01 2.08 4.96
C SER A 280 31.91 2.79 5.99
N LYS A 281 31.37 3.18 7.15
CA LYS A 281 32.08 3.98 8.16
C LYS A 281 32.60 3.21 9.36
N TYR A 282 32.18 1.96 9.53
CA TYR A 282 32.52 1.16 10.70
C TYR A 282 33.26 -0.11 10.29
N GLU A 283 33.91 -0.73 11.26
CA GLU A 283 34.51 -2.04 11.06
C GLU A 283 33.44 -3.10 10.77
N PHE A 284 33.82 -4.10 9.99
CA PHE A 284 32.99 -5.24 9.67
C PHE A 284 33.71 -6.51 10.08
N SER A 285 33.01 -7.44 10.73
CA SER A 285 33.61 -8.68 11.20
C SER A 285 32.80 -9.90 10.81
N ILE A 286 33.49 -11.00 10.53
CA ILE A 286 32.91 -12.30 10.21
C ILE A 286 33.54 -13.37 11.09
N GLN A 287 32.75 -14.36 11.49
CA GLN A 287 33.22 -15.59 12.09
C GLN A 287 33.23 -16.72 11.04
N PRO A 288 34.40 -17.15 10.54
CA PRO A 288 34.49 -18.24 9.59
C PRO A 288 34.00 -19.56 10.20
N SER A 289 33.31 -20.37 9.40
CA SER A 289 32.85 -21.72 9.75
C SER A 289 33.58 -22.76 8.89
N ILE A 290 34.89 -22.90 9.13
CA ILE A 290 35.76 -23.85 8.43
C ILE A 290 36.41 -24.75 9.47
N PHE A 291 36.19 -26.05 9.32
CA PHE A 291 36.58 -27.05 10.31
C PHE A 291 37.42 -28.13 9.66
N GLY A 292 38.63 -28.31 10.18
CA GLY A 292 39.48 -29.44 9.84
C GLY A 292 39.06 -30.70 10.60
N THR A 293 39.87 -31.76 10.50
CA THR A 293 39.59 -33.01 11.21
C THR A 293 39.97 -32.93 12.69
N THR A 294 41.21 -32.51 12.98
CA THR A 294 41.78 -32.57 14.33
C THR A 294 42.40 -31.28 14.82
N LYS A 295 42.50 -30.27 13.94
CA LYS A 295 43.09 -28.96 14.23
C LYS A 295 42.25 -27.86 13.59
N PRO A 296 42.22 -26.66 14.21
CA PRO A 296 41.69 -25.47 13.56
C PRO A 296 42.41 -25.21 12.23
N VAL A 297 41.63 -24.79 11.23
CA VAL A 297 42.15 -24.46 9.91
C VAL A 297 42.60 -23.00 9.91
N LYS A 298 43.80 -22.74 9.38
CA LYS A 298 44.33 -21.38 9.31
C LYS A 298 43.61 -20.59 8.22
N ILE A 299 43.00 -19.48 8.63
CA ILE A 299 42.31 -18.57 7.73
C ILE A 299 43.26 -17.47 7.26
N THR A 300 43.10 -17.03 6.01
CA THR A 300 43.82 -15.94 5.37
C THR A 300 42.84 -14.96 4.73
N ALA A 301 43.02 -13.66 4.97
CA ALA A 301 42.22 -12.59 4.37
C ALA A 301 43.13 -11.37 4.14
N THR A 302 43.57 -11.18 2.89
CA THR A 302 44.61 -10.18 2.56
C THR A 302 44.18 -9.13 1.55
N LYS A 303 43.07 -9.36 0.83
CA LYS A 303 42.52 -8.44 -0.18
C LYS A 303 40.98 -8.43 -0.07
N PRO A 304 40.35 -7.45 0.59
CA PRO A 304 40.95 -6.31 1.31
C PRO A 304 41.73 -6.74 2.55
N LYS A 305 42.54 -5.83 3.11
CA LYS A 305 43.36 -6.14 4.29
C LYS A 305 42.44 -6.39 5.50
N ALA A 306 42.69 -7.47 6.24
CA ALA A 306 41.96 -7.79 7.46
C ALA A 306 42.90 -8.17 8.60
N THR A 307 42.39 -8.05 9.83
CA THR A 307 43.01 -8.61 11.03
C THR A 307 42.28 -9.90 11.38
N ILE A 308 43.02 -10.95 11.76
CA ILE A 308 42.45 -12.25 12.14
C ILE A 308 42.82 -12.52 13.60
N ASP A 309 41.82 -12.78 14.43
CA ASP A 309 42.02 -13.21 15.82
C ASP A 309 42.66 -14.62 15.82
N PRO A 310 43.82 -14.82 16.45
CA PRO A 310 44.54 -16.09 16.40
C PRO A 310 43.87 -17.21 17.21
N ILE A 311 42.94 -16.89 18.10
CA ILE A 311 42.22 -17.86 18.95
C ILE A 311 40.87 -18.19 18.33
N THR A 312 40.10 -17.16 17.96
CA THR A 312 38.72 -17.35 17.48
C THR A 312 38.64 -17.47 15.96
N SER A 313 39.70 -17.14 15.22
CA SER A 313 39.69 -17.00 13.75
C SER A 313 38.72 -15.95 13.22
N LYS A 314 38.16 -15.09 14.10
CA LYS A 314 37.32 -13.96 13.70
C LYS A 314 38.11 -13.03 12.79
N ILE A 315 37.54 -12.70 11.64
CA ILE A 315 38.12 -11.77 10.67
C ILE A 315 37.49 -10.40 10.89
N THR A 316 38.31 -9.36 10.97
CA THR A 316 37.86 -7.97 11.11
C THR A 316 38.50 -7.10 10.04
N TYR A 317 37.64 -6.44 9.25
CA TYR A 317 37.97 -5.45 8.24
C TYR A 317 37.81 -4.06 8.87
N SER A 318 38.85 -3.23 8.80
CA SER A 318 38.83 -1.90 9.43
C SER A 318 37.84 -0.96 8.72
N ALA A 319 37.38 0.07 9.42
CA ALA A 319 36.56 1.13 8.82
C ALA A 319 37.22 1.77 7.58
N GLU A 320 38.55 1.92 7.57
CA GLU A 320 39.29 2.44 6.40
C GLU A 320 39.15 1.53 5.17
N GLU A 321 39.20 0.21 5.36
CA GLU A 321 38.99 -0.75 4.27
C GLU A 321 37.52 -0.78 3.84
N MET A 322 36.58 -0.74 4.79
CA MET A 322 35.14 -0.71 4.49
C MET A 322 34.71 0.55 3.73
N ALA A 323 35.36 1.69 3.99
CA ALA A 323 35.13 2.95 3.28
C ALA A 323 35.50 2.86 1.79
N LYS A 324 36.42 1.96 1.41
CA LYS A 324 36.80 1.70 0.01
C LYS A 324 35.76 0.88 -0.74
N LYS A 325 34.72 0.37 -0.04
CA LYS A 325 33.69 -0.55 -0.56
C LYS A 325 34.34 -1.70 -1.35
N PRO A 326 35.15 -2.57 -0.71
CA PRO A 326 35.87 -3.65 -1.39
C PRO A 326 34.97 -4.48 -2.29
N PHE A 327 35.54 -4.94 -3.40
CA PHE A 327 34.88 -5.77 -4.40
C PHE A 327 35.62 -7.09 -4.57
N TYR A 328 34.89 -8.15 -4.92
CA TYR A 328 35.47 -9.39 -5.41
C TYR A 328 35.22 -9.55 -6.91
N TYR A 329 36.07 -10.33 -7.57
CA TYR A 329 36.04 -10.50 -9.03
C TYR A 329 35.16 -11.70 -9.39
N SER A 330 34.03 -11.42 -10.04
CA SER A 330 33.12 -12.37 -10.70
C SER A 330 32.03 -13.00 -9.81
N PRO A 331 30.78 -12.47 -9.86
CA PRO A 331 30.38 -11.19 -10.44
C PRO A 331 30.86 -10.00 -9.60
N LEU A 332 31.10 -8.84 -10.25
CA LEU A 332 31.66 -7.62 -9.65
C LEU A 332 30.66 -6.99 -8.65
N PHE A 333 30.63 -7.51 -7.42
CA PHE A 333 29.79 -7.00 -6.34
C PHE A 333 30.63 -6.57 -5.13
N PRO A 334 30.15 -5.60 -4.35
CA PRO A 334 30.78 -5.27 -3.09
C PRO A 334 30.79 -6.51 -2.19
N GLY A 335 31.91 -6.78 -1.55
CA GLY A 335 32.11 -8.00 -0.81
C GLY A 335 33.54 -8.15 -0.31
N VAL A 336 33.72 -9.14 0.55
CA VAL A 336 35.03 -9.54 1.06
C VAL A 336 35.24 -11.03 0.85
N THR A 337 36.49 -11.43 0.66
CA THR A 337 36.85 -12.83 0.47
C THR A 337 37.88 -13.26 1.49
N TYR A 338 37.78 -14.49 1.95
CA TYR A 338 38.78 -15.14 2.80
C TYR A 338 38.97 -16.59 2.40
N SER A 339 40.15 -17.11 2.64
CA SER A 339 40.58 -18.42 2.15
C SER A 339 41.30 -19.22 3.21
N TRP A 340 41.47 -20.50 2.96
CA TRP A 340 42.34 -21.39 3.72
C TRP A 340 43.16 -22.23 2.77
N ASP A 341 44.37 -22.59 3.19
CA ASP A 341 45.25 -23.51 2.45
C ASP A 341 46.08 -24.29 3.47
N GLU A 342 45.65 -25.52 3.75
CA GLU A 342 46.24 -26.36 4.78
C GLU A 342 46.47 -27.78 4.25
N ASN A 343 47.60 -28.35 4.68
CA ASN A 343 47.95 -29.75 4.41
C ASN A 343 48.20 -30.45 5.73
N PHE A 344 47.42 -31.49 6.03
CA PHE A 344 47.53 -32.21 7.30
C PHE A 344 47.26 -33.70 7.15
N PRO A 345 47.80 -34.54 8.05
CA PRO A 345 47.56 -35.96 8.02
C PRO A 345 46.11 -36.29 8.40
N LEU A 346 45.52 -37.29 7.74
CA LEU A 346 44.25 -37.86 8.18
C LEU A 346 44.50 -38.85 9.32
N ASN A 347 44.15 -38.48 10.55
CA ASN A 347 44.18 -39.37 11.73
C ASN A 347 45.53 -40.04 12.03
N GLY A 348 46.64 -39.29 11.94
CA GLY A 348 47.98 -39.78 12.33
C GLY A 348 48.61 -40.82 11.40
N SER A 349 48.00 -41.06 10.24
CA SER A 349 48.54 -41.91 9.16
C SER A 349 49.44 -41.09 8.20
N ASN A 350 50.09 -41.77 7.25
CA ASN A 350 50.82 -41.11 6.15
C ASN A 350 49.88 -40.49 5.09
N SER A 351 48.56 -40.55 5.28
CA SER A 351 47.58 -40.00 4.33
C SER A 351 47.64 -38.48 4.34
N LEU A 352 47.73 -37.85 3.16
CA LEU A 352 47.72 -36.39 3.05
C LEU A 352 46.32 -35.89 2.68
N VAL A 353 45.79 -35.00 3.52
CA VAL A 353 44.64 -34.14 3.18
C VAL A 353 45.18 -32.83 2.65
N ASP A 354 44.75 -32.45 1.44
CA ASP A 354 45.01 -31.13 0.84
C ASP A 354 43.70 -30.35 0.86
N PHE A 355 43.54 -29.50 1.87
CA PHE A 355 42.29 -28.79 2.15
C PHE A 355 42.47 -27.29 1.94
N ARG A 356 41.92 -26.78 0.84
CA ARG A 356 42.01 -25.36 0.49
C ARG A 356 40.78 -24.88 -0.24
N GLY A 357 40.44 -23.61 -0.02
CA GLY A 357 39.28 -23.00 -0.63
C GLY A 357 39.14 -21.52 -0.32
N THR A 358 38.10 -20.93 -0.86
CA THR A 358 37.77 -19.50 -0.74
C THR A 358 36.27 -19.36 -0.46
N ILE A 359 35.93 -18.52 0.53
CA ILE A 359 34.57 -18.06 0.77
C ILE A 359 34.46 -16.61 0.33
N THR A 360 33.36 -16.31 -0.37
CA THR A 360 32.94 -14.97 -0.70
C THR A 360 31.80 -14.56 0.23
N GLN A 361 31.94 -13.39 0.87
CA GLN A 361 30.86 -12.73 1.59
C GLN A 361 30.43 -11.47 0.83
N PRO A 362 29.34 -11.51 0.06
CA PRO A 362 28.76 -10.33 -0.55
C PRO A 362 28.29 -9.34 0.53
N LEU A 363 28.38 -8.05 0.22
CA LEU A 363 28.04 -6.96 1.12
C LEU A 363 27.10 -5.96 0.45
N THR A 364 26.10 -5.52 1.21
CA THR A 364 25.19 -4.44 0.84
C THR A 364 25.48 -3.25 1.73
N TYR A 365 25.96 -2.16 1.16
CA TYR A 365 26.24 -0.95 1.92
C TYR A 365 24.96 -0.18 2.18
N ILE A 366 24.77 0.25 3.44
CA ILE A 366 23.79 1.29 3.76
C ILE A 366 24.21 2.55 2.99
N GLU A 367 23.24 3.31 2.51
CA GLU A 367 23.47 4.60 1.86
C GLU A 367 22.89 5.74 2.72
N PRO A 368 23.40 6.98 2.61
CA PRO A 368 22.80 8.13 3.27
C PRO A 368 21.33 8.30 2.86
N PRO A 369 20.45 8.77 3.77
CA PRO A 369 19.04 8.89 3.47
C PRO A 369 18.79 9.95 2.41
N GLN A 370 17.70 9.77 1.66
CA GLN A 370 17.20 10.75 0.71
C GLN A 370 15.84 11.26 1.18
N VAL A 371 15.64 12.57 1.09
CA VAL A 371 14.33 13.17 1.33
C VAL A 371 13.49 13.00 0.07
N VAL A 372 12.39 12.25 0.18
CA VAL A 372 11.49 11.95 -0.94
C VAL A 372 10.45 13.06 -1.10
N SER A 373 9.84 13.51 0.01
CA SER A 373 8.83 14.56 -0.01
C SER A 373 8.63 15.18 1.37
N TYR A 374 8.11 16.41 1.41
CA TYR A 374 7.75 17.13 2.63
C TYR A 374 6.80 18.30 2.28
N ASN A 375 6.09 18.81 3.28
CA ASN A 375 5.31 20.03 3.19
C ASN A 375 6.23 21.25 3.35
N SER A 376 6.41 22.03 2.29
CA SER A 376 7.40 23.12 2.26
C SER A 376 6.89 24.48 2.73
N GLY A 377 5.57 24.69 2.80
CA GLY A 377 4.94 26.00 3.07
C GLY A 377 3.95 25.95 4.23
N LEU A 378 4.48 25.94 5.46
CA LEU A 378 3.65 25.94 6.67
C LEU A 378 3.29 27.37 7.08
N THR A 379 2.10 27.57 7.60
CA THR A 379 1.62 28.88 8.07
C THR A 379 1.04 28.76 9.47
N TYR A 380 1.48 29.64 10.37
CA TYR A 380 0.97 29.72 11.75
C TYR A 380 0.65 31.17 12.12
N GLU A 381 -0.12 31.34 13.18
CA GLU A 381 -0.44 32.66 13.72
C GLU A 381 0.58 33.09 14.77
N ILE A 382 0.76 34.41 14.91
CA ILE A 382 1.61 34.97 15.93
C ILE A 382 1.10 34.58 17.33
N GLY A 383 2.02 34.12 18.19
CA GLY A 383 1.70 33.64 19.52
C GLY A 383 1.07 32.25 19.58
N THR A 384 1.00 31.48 18.47
CA THR A 384 0.67 30.05 18.52
C THR A 384 1.74 29.31 19.32
N SER A 385 1.32 28.54 20.34
CA SER A 385 2.23 27.66 21.09
C SER A 385 2.53 26.41 20.25
N LEU A 386 3.71 26.35 19.64
CA LEU A 386 4.16 25.23 18.80
C LEU A 386 5.20 24.40 19.53
N THR A 387 5.09 23.07 19.42
CA THR A 387 6.14 22.13 19.85
C THR A 387 6.90 21.63 18.62
N GLU A 388 8.15 21.22 18.81
CA GLU A 388 8.95 20.64 17.73
C GLU A 388 8.26 19.41 17.13
N GLN A 389 7.65 18.56 17.96
CA GLN A 389 6.92 17.38 17.47
C GLN A 389 5.74 17.76 16.58
N GLN A 390 4.96 18.79 16.95
CA GLN A 390 3.85 19.25 16.12
C GLN A 390 4.36 19.80 14.78
N PHE A 391 5.42 20.60 14.82
CA PHE A 391 6.07 21.11 13.61
C PHE A 391 6.53 19.96 12.71
N LEU A 392 7.23 18.95 13.24
CA LEU A 392 7.70 17.80 12.45
C LEU A 392 6.53 17.00 11.85
N ASN A 393 5.41 16.87 12.57
CA ASN A 393 4.20 16.24 12.05
C ASN A 393 3.59 17.05 10.88
N ASP A 394 3.55 18.38 11.00
CA ASP A 394 3.02 19.26 9.94
C ASP A 394 3.93 19.28 8.71
N VAL A 395 5.26 19.19 8.90
CA VAL A 395 6.23 19.03 7.80
C VAL A 395 5.99 17.72 7.06
N ASN A 396 5.61 16.65 7.77
CA ASN A 396 5.34 15.33 7.18
C ASN A 396 6.49 14.85 6.26
N LEU A 397 7.72 14.87 6.79
CA LEU A 397 8.92 14.50 6.03
C LEU A 397 8.95 12.99 5.78
N ILE A 398 9.09 12.61 4.50
CA ILE A 398 9.20 11.22 4.04
C ILE A 398 10.59 10.99 3.46
N THR A 399 11.23 9.91 3.91
CA THR A 399 12.52 9.44 3.43
C THR A 399 12.39 8.11 2.69
N ASP A 400 13.43 7.76 1.93
CA ASP A 400 13.55 6.49 1.20
C ASP A 400 13.80 5.28 2.13
N GLN A 401 14.27 5.53 3.35
CA GLN A 401 14.57 4.53 4.37
C GLN A 401 14.29 5.05 5.79
N PRO A 402 14.17 4.18 6.81
CA PRO A 402 14.01 4.61 8.20
C PRO A 402 15.19 5.47 8.68
N THR A 403 14.90 6.63 9.27
CA THR A 403 15.90 7.61 9.70
C THR A 403 15.52 8.29 11.00
N THR A 404 16.52 8.81 11.70
CA THR A 404 16.30 9.77 12.79
C THR A 404 16.06 11.16 12.20
N ILE A 405 15.00 11.84 12.64
CA ILE A 405 14.66 13.19 12.19
C ILE A 405 14.93 14.17 13.33
N THR A 406 15.61 15.27 13.02
CA THR A 406 15.93 16.37 13.95
C THR A 406 15.68 17.71 13.25
N SER A 407 15.53 18.80 14.01
CA SER A 407 15.40 20.13 13.42
C SER A 407 16.09 21.23 14.22
N ASP A 408 16.27 22.40 13.62
CA ASP A 408 16.65 23.62 14.35
C ASP A 408 15.44 24.45 14.80
N PHE A 409 14.26 23.82 14.95
CA PHE A 409 13.00 24.42 15.37
C PHE A 409 13.16 25.32 16.60
N ASP A 410 13.84 24.82 17.63
CA ASP A 410 13.98 25.52 18.90
C ASP A 410 14.74 26.85 18.77
N VAL A 411 15.61 26.97 17.77
CA VAL A 411 16.40 28.16 17.47
C VAL A 411 15.58 29.14 16.62
N LYS A 412 14.74 28.64 15.71
CA LYS A 412 14.06 29.45 14.70
C LYS A 412 12.64 29.85 15.07
N LEU A 413 11.89 29.01 15.79
CA LEU A 413 10.44 29.13 15.97
C LEU A 413 9.96 29.07 17.44
N LYS A 414 10.81 28.78 18.42
CA LYS A 414 10.36 28.56 19.82
C LYS A 414 9.66 29.75 20.47
N ASN A 415 10.09 30.96 20.16
CA ASN A 415 9.62 32.21 20.79
C ASN A 415 9.27 33.26 19.72
N LEU A 416 8.26 32.97 18.90
CA LEU A 416 7.85 33.86 17.80
C LEU A 416 6.96 35.00 18.30
N ASN A 417 7.58 36.16 18.47
CA ASN A 417 6.90 37.42 18.77
C ASN A 417 6.88 38.37 17.57
N THR A 418 7.36 37.93 16.41
CA THR A 418 7.44 38.73 15.19
C THR A 418 6.80 37.98 14.03
N VAL A 419 6.10 38.71 13.17
CA VAL A 419 5.59 38.19 11.90
C VAL A 419 6.72 38.15 10.87
N GLY A 420 6.65 37.19 9.94
CA GLY A 420 7.70 37.04 8.93
C GLY A 420 7.78 35.64 8.33
N ILE A 421 8.80 35.47 7.49
CA ILE A 421 9.16 34.18 6.89
C ILE A 421 10.41 33.66 7.59
N TYR A 422 10.34 32.42 8.07
CA TYR A 422 11.41 31.71 8.75
C TYR A 422 11.76 30.46 7.96
N TRP A 423 13.05 30.14 7.92
CA TRP A 423 13.55 28.90 7.34
C TRP A 423 14.03 27.99 8.45
N VAL A 424 13.42 26.82 8.56
CA VAL A 424 13.76 25.79 9.55
C VAL A 424 14.39 24.62 8.80
N ALA A 425 15.59 24.25 9.22
CA ALA A 425 16.29 23.10 8.68
C ALA A 425 15.83 21.83 9.41
N VAL A 426 15.32 20.86 8.65
CA VAL A 426 14.98 19.52 9.13
C VAL A 426 15.99 18.53 8.56
N LYS A 427 16.66 17.78 9.43
CA LYS A 427 17.70 16.83 9.07
C LYS A 427 17.22 15.40 9.31
N ALA A 428 17.23 14.60 8.26
CA ALA A 428 17.10 13.16 8.33
C ALA A 428 18.50 12.54 8.36
N SER A 429 18.78 11.69 9.33
CA SER A 429 20.10 11.08 9.51
C SER A 429 20.03 9.57 9.71
N ASN A 430 21.08 8.90 9.23
CA ASN A 430 21.41 7.52 9.58
C ASN A 430 22.91 7.40 9.84
N ILE A 431 23.40 6.17 9.98
CA ILE A 431 24.81 5.87 10.24
C ILE A 431 25.76 6.36 9.11
N GLU A 432 25.26 6.46 7.88
CA GLU A 432 26.04 6.83 6.69
C GLU A 432 26.03 8.33 6.40
N GLY A 433 25.05 9.07 6.89
CA GLY A 433 25.04 10.52 6.70
C GLY A 433 23.68 11.14 6.91
N ASN A 434 23.55 12.36 6.41
CA ASN A 434 22.39 13.21 6.63
C ASN A 434 21.89 13.73 5.29
N ALA A 435 20.57 13.91 5.19
CA ALA A 435 19.93 14.77 4.21
C ALA A 435 19.17 15.89 4.93
N GLU A 436 19.16 17.07 4.33
CA GLU A 436 18.59 18.27 4.91
C GLU A 436 17.51 18.85 4.00
N ALA A 437 16.37 19.23 4.59
CA ALA A 437 15.29 19.95 3.93
C ALA A 437 15.07 21.30 4.64
N ASN A 438 14.97 22.37 3.86
CA ASN A 438 14.69 23.70 4.37
C ASN A 438 13.19 23.99 4.23
N ILE A 439 12.50 24.11 5.36
CA ILE A 439 11.06 24.33 5.45
C ILE A 439 10.78 25.81 5.59
N MET A 440 9.94 26.35 4.71
CA MET A 440 9.47 27.73 4.79
C MET A 440 8.27 27.79 5.75
N VAL A 441 8.41 28.58 6.81
CA VAL A 441 7.37 28.80 7.80
C VAL A 441 6.98 30.26 7.82
N THR A 442 5.72 30.55 7.55
CA THR A 442 5.17 31.92 7.54
C THR A 442 4.38 32.17 8.81
N ILE A 443 4.78 33.19 9.58
CA ILE A 443 4.06 33.63 10.78
C ILE A 443 3.23 34.86 10.42
N LYS A 444 1.91 34.74 10.56
CA LYS A 444 0.92 35.77 10.22
C LYS A 444 0.29 36.39 11.47
N TYR A 445 -0.31 37.57 11.33
CA TYR A 445 -1.12 38.14 12.39
C TYR A 445 -2.37 37.29 12.64
N LYS A 446 -2.89 37.34 13.87
CA LYS A 446 -4.24 36.81 14.15
C LYS A 446 -5.27 37.57 13.31
N PRO A 447 -6.31 36.91 12.79
CA PRO A 447 -7.35 37.59 12.05
C PRO A 447 -8.03 38.65 12.93
N PRO A 448 -8.31 39.83 12.39
CA PRO A 448 -9.03 40.84 13.14
C PRO A 448 -10.48 40.36 13.41
N VAL A 449 -11.03 40.73 14.57
CA VAL A 449 -12.37 40.30 14.99
C VAL A 449 -13.32 41.49 14.86
N ILE A 450 -14.38 41.30 14.09
CA ILE A 450 -15.49 42.25 13.95
C ILE A 450 -16.54 41.89 15.01
N THR A 451 -17.06 42.90 15.71
CA THR A 451 -18.26 42.75 16.55
C THR A 451 -19.26 43.84 16.16
N ALA A 452 -20.55 43.52 16.19
CA ALA A 452 -21.65 44.44 15.93
C ALA A 452 -22.94 43.84 16.50
N ASP A 453 -23.96 44.66 16.67
CA ASP A 453 -25.32 44.22 16.96
C ASP A 453 -25.87 43.41 15.78
N ALA A 454 -26.67 42.39 16.08
CA ALA A 454 -27.20 41.48 15.06
C ALA A 454 -28.26 42.14 14.17
N GLU A 455 -29.01 43.11 14.70
CA GLU A 455 -30.12 43.76 14.03
C GLU A 455 -30.22 45.24 14.41
N TYR A 456 -30.75 46.06 13.50
CA TYR A 456 -31.06 47.47 13.77
C TYR A 456 -32.29 47.92 12.97
N THR A 457 -33.08 48.84 13.50
CA THR A 457 -34.29 49.35 12.84
C THR A 457 -34.16 50.83 12.47
N TYR A 458 -34.38 51.15 11.20
CA TYR A 458 -34.58 52.50 10.66
C TYR A 458 -36.02 52.71 10.21
N LEU A 459 -36.38 53.96 9.96
CA LEU A 459 -37.67 54.36 9.40
C LEU A 459 -37.50 54.79 7.93
N VAL A 460 -38.56 54.59 7.15
CA VAL A 460 -38.61 55.03 5.75
C VAL A 460 -38.32 56.54 5.66
N GLY A 461 -37.35 56.92 4.83
CA GLY A 461 -36.95 58.31 4.63
C GLY A 461 -35.79 58.78 5.53
N ASP A 462 -35.32 57.96 6.47
CA ASP A 462 -34.13 58.27 7.25
C ASP A 462 -32.91 58.53 6.35
N LYS A 463 -32.08 59.49 6.74
CA LYS A 463 -30.85 59.87 6.03
C LYS A 463 -29.63 59.29 6.73
N VAL A 464 -29.39 57.99 6.52
CA VAL A 464 -28.28 57.24 7.13
C VAL A 464 -27.20 56.97 6.08
N ASN A 465 -25.94 57.22 6.45
CA ASN A 465 -24.78 56.84 5.63
C ASN A 465 -24.01 55.68 6.30
N ALA A 466 -23.03 55.11 5.60
CA ALA A 466 -22.28 53.96 6.09
C ALA A 466 -21.57 54.21 7.45
N THR A 467 -21.11 55.43 7.72
CA THR A 467 -20.49 55.79 9.00
C THR A 467 -21.49 55.79 10.13
N GLN A 468 -22.67 56.37 9.91
CA GLN A 468 -23.75 56.37 10.88
C GLN A 468 -24.26 54.96 11.14
N PHE A 469 -24.46 54.16 10.08
CA PHE A 469 -24.84 52.76 10.20
C PHE A 469 -23.89 51.96 11.09
N ARG A 470 -22.57 52.04 10.85
CA ARG A 470 -21.58 51.34 11.68
C ARG A 470 -21.62 51.78 13.15
N ALA A 471 -21.90 53.06 13.42
CA ALA A 471 -22.05 53.55 14.78
C ALA A 471 -23.33 53.03 15.45
N ASP A 472 -24.44 53.02 14.72
CA ASP A 472 -25.76 52.58 15.21
C ASP A 472 -25.76 51.11 15.63
N VAL A 473 -25.06 50.26 14.87
CA VAL A 473 -24.93 48.82 15.16
C VAL A 473 -23.76 48.50 16.09
N ASN A 474 -23.16 49.51 16.72
CA ASN A 474 -21.99 49.37 17.60
C ASN A 474 -20.85 48.56 16.96
N ALA A 475 -20.60 48.74 15.65
CA ALA A 475 -19.60 47.96 14.94
C ALA A 475 -18.18 48.34 15.39
N THR A 476 -17.43 47.36 15.88
CA THR A 476 -16.03 47.53 16.26
C THR A 476 -15.14 46.48 15.59
N LEU A 477 -13.87 46.85 15.39
CA LEU A 477 -12.83 45.98 14.86
C LEU A 477 -11.70 45.90 15.89
N THR A 478 -11.33 44.70 16.31
CA THR A 478 -10.14 44.47 17.15
C THR A 478 -9.06 43.80 16.31
N GLY A 479 -7.83 44.33 16.37
CA GLY A 479 -6.73 43.94 15.49
C GLY A 479 -6.44 44.97 14.40
N GLU A 480 -5.47 44.68 13.53
CA GLU A 480 -5.12 45.54 12.40
C GLU A 480 -6.06 45.31 11.21
N GLY A 481 -6.50 46.38 10.56
CA GLY A 481 -7.39 46.33 9.41
C GLY A 481 -8.26 47.57 9.26
N THR A 482 -9.20 47.53 8.32
CA THR A 482 -10.18 48.60 8.12
C THR A 482 -11.56 47.99 7.99
N LEU A 483 -12.47 48.37 8.89
CA LEU A 483 -13.86 47.95 8.86
C LEU A 483 -14.58 48.55 7.64
N ARG A 484 -15.20 47.68 6.84
CA ARG A 484 -16.01 48.00 5.66
C ARG A 484 -17.39 47.39 5.80
N ASP A 485 -18.34 47.93 5.04
CA ASP A 485 -19.70 47.43 4.92
C ASP A 485 -20.21 47.60 3.49
N ASP A 486 -21.31 46.92 3.19
CA ASP A 486 -22.05 47.05 1.93
C ASP A 486 -23.41 47.75 2.11
N PHE A 487 -23.59 48.51 3.21
CA PHE A 487 -24.87 49.13 3.60
C PHE A 487 -25.48 49.96 2.48
N ILE A 488 -24.67 50.88 1.91
CA ILE A 488 -25.14 51.84 0.90
C ILE A 488 -25.57 51.17 -0.41
N TYR A 489 -25.10 49.95 -0.66
CA TYR A 489 -25.41 49.20 -1.88
C TYR A 489 -26.64 48.31 -1.69
N LYS A 490 -26.93 47.87 -0.46
CA LYS A 490 -28.00 46.92 -0.16
C LYS A 490 -29.26 47.54 0.44
N VAL A 491 -29.13 48.51 1.34
CA VAL A 491 -30.28 49.05 2.08
C VAL A 491 -30.97 50.15 1.29
N ARG A 492 -32.28 50.02 1.08
CA ARG A 492 -33.12 51.05 0.46
C ARG A 492 -33.97 51.73 1.54
N LEU A 493 -33.48 52.83 2.10
CA LEU A 493 -34.17 53.57 3.16
C LEU A 493 -35.49 54.23 2.73
N ASN A 494 -35.83 54.23 1.43
CA ASN A 494 -37.11 54.73 0.93
C ASN A 494 -38.16 53.62 0.75
N THR A 495 -37.82 52.37 1.06
CA THR A 495 -38.68 51.21 0.85
C THR A 495 -38.66 50.35 2.10
N ALA A 496 -39.82 50.14 2.73
CA ALA A 496 -39.89 49.26 3.88
C ALA A 496 -39.50 47.82 3.52
N GLY A 497 -38.85 47.13 4.46
CA GLY A 497 -38.37 45.76 4.28
C GLY A 497 -37.12 45.46 5.09
N ASP A 498 -36.69 44.20 5.02
CA ASP A 498 -35.51 43.69 5.73
C ASP A 498 -34.32 43.54 4.77
N TYR A 499 -33.18 44.10 5.17
CA TYR A 499 -31.97 44.11 4.36
C TYR A 499 -30.80 43.50 5.13
N VAL A 500 -30.05 42.58 4.51
CA VAL A 500 -28.89 41.93 5.14
C VAL A 500 -27.61 42.64 4.73
N VAL A 501 -26.99 43.34 5.67
CA VAL A 501 -25.73 44.07 5.49
C VAL A 501 -24.57 43.22 6.00
N THR A 502 -23.44 43.24 5.30
CA THR A 502 -22.25 42.46 5.66
C THR A 502 -21.10 43.38 6.01
N LEU A 503 -20.60 43.25 7.23
CA LEU A 503 -19.39 43.87 7.73
C LEU A 503 -18.18 42.99 7.38
N THR A 504 -17.15 43.60 6.83
CA THR A 504 -15.92 42.91 6.41
C THR A 504 -14.69 43.72 6.80
N SER A 505 -13.55 43.05 6.97
CA SER A 505 -12.24 43.68 7.05
C SER A 505 -11.29 42.85 6.19
N PRO A 506 -11.16 43.14 4.89
CA PRO A 506 -10.29 42.39 4.00
C PRO A 506 -8.82 42.64 4.35
N LYS A 507 -7.97 41.63 4.16
CA LYS A 507 -6.52 41.72 4.36
C LYS A 507 -5.92 42.86 3.54
N SER A 508 -5.03 43.63 4.13
CA SER A 508 -4.34 44.75 3.47
C SER A 508 -2.87 44.47 3.17
N GLY A 509 -2.29 43.45 3.81
CA GLY A 509 -0.89 43.04 3.66
C GLY A 509 -0.68 41.53 3.48
N TYR A 510 0.58 41.15 3.20
CA TYR A 510 0.98 39.74 2.96
C TYR A 510 0.83 38.84 4.20
N TYR A 511 1.05 39.41 5.39
CA TYR A 511 0.97 38.71 6.68
C TYR A 511 -0.38 38.86 7.38
N GLU A 512 -1.33 39.57 6.76
CA GLU A 512 -2.66 39.81 7.31
C GLU A 512 -3.66 38.75 6.84
N GLN A 513 -4.73 38.60 7.60
CA GLN A 513 -5.82 37.68 7.33
C GLN A 513 -7.14 38.44 7.29
N ASP A 514 -8.11 37.93 6.52
CA ASP A 514 -9.45 38.51 6.49
C ASP A 514 -10.13 38.29 7.86
N ALA A 515 -10.87 39.29 8.34
CA ALA A 515 -11.82 39.05 9.41
C ALA A 515 -12.91 38.08 8.94
N ILE A 516 -13.40 37.23 9.84
CA ILE A 516 -14.65 36.50 9.59
C ILE A 516 -15.77 37.55 9.40
N PRO A 517 -16.48 37.55 8.25
CA PRO A 517 -17.54 38.52 8.01
C PRO A 517 -18.66 38.41 9.05
N VAL A 518 -19.21 39.55 9.45
CA VAL A 518 -20.37 39.64 10.36
C VAL A 518 -21.55 40.21 9.60
N THR A 519 -22.71 39.59 9.72
CA THR A 519 -23.95 40.07 9.07
C THR A 519 -24.86 40.77 10.07
N VAL A 520 -25.48 41.86 9.64
CA VAL A 520 -26.47 42.63 10.42
C VAL A 520 -27.76 42.75 9.61
N ILE A 521 -28.90 42.47 10.24
CA ILE A 521 -30.22 42.65 9.63
C ILE A 521 -30.70 44.08 9.90
N VAL A 522 -30.95 44.82 8.83
CA VAL A 522 -31.47 46.19 8.89
C VAL A 522 -32.95 46.16 8.53
N HIS A 523 -33.80 46.44 9.50
CA HIS A 523 -35.24 46.59 9.31
C HIS A 523 -35.54 48.04 8.93
N VAL A 524 -36.12 48.28 7.77
CA VAL A 524 -36.67 49.59 7.39
C VAL A 524 -38.18 49.51 7.55
N LYS A 525 -38.73 50.25 8.52
CA LYS A 525 -40.18 50.24 8.82
C LYS A 525 -40.84 51.50 8.30
N GLU A 526 -42.11 51.38 7.90
CA GLU A 526 -42.91 52.53 7.50
C GLU A 526 -43.04 53.55 8.64
N LEU A 527 -43.02 54.82 8.28
CA LEU A 527 -43.23 55.94 9.20
C LEU A 527 -44.68 56.02 9.70
N LEU A 528 -45.63 55.61 8.86
CA LEU A 528 -47.05 55.61 9.14
C LEU A 528 -47.64 54.32 8.57
N GLU A 529 -48.23 53.50 9.43
CA GLU A 529 -48.65 52.13 9.10
C GLU A 529 -50.13 51.93 9.48
N LEU A 530 -50.89 51.26 8.61
CA LEU A 530 -52.25 50.77 8.89
C LEU A 530 -52.25 49.25 8.93
N GLN A 531 -52.58 48.69 10.08
CA GLN A 531 -52.86 47.28 10.22
C GLN A 531 -54.35 47.05 10.08
N ILE A 532 -54.71 46.17 9.15
CA ILE A 532 -56.09 45.78 8.85
C ILE A 532 -56.33 44.35 9.33
N PRO A 533 -57.54 44.03 9.83
CA PRO A 533 -57.90 42.66 10.15
C PRO A 533 -58.00 41.83 8.87
N ASP A 534 -57.54 40.56 8.92
CA ASP A 534 -57.51 39.67 7.77
C ASP A 534 -58.91 39.40 7.19
N GLU A 535 -59.93 39.23 8.05
CA GLU A 535 -61.32 39.01 7.67
C GLU A 535 -62.31 39.48 8.77
N PHE A 536 -63.54 39.82 8.39
CA PHE A 536 -64.65 40.11 9.31
C PHE A 536 -66.00 39.85 8.64
N ARG A 537 -67.06 39.64 9.44
CA ARG A 537 -68.42 39.29 9.01
C ARG A 537 -69.46 40.31 9.50
N MET A 538 -70.64 40.32 8.87
CA MET A 538 -71.78 41.18 9.26
C MET A 538 -72.95 40.33 9.78
N ASP A 539 -73.45 40.62 10.99
CA ASP A 539 -74.48 39.79 11.65
C ASP A 539 -75.31 40.53 12.71
N ILE A 540 -76.41 39.95 13.19
CA ILE A 540 -77.30 40.50 14.22
C ILE A 540 -76.73 40.28 15.63
N ASP A 541 -75.94 39.23 15.82
CA ASP A 541 -75.29 38.91 17.09
C ASP A 541 -73.87 38.36 16.90
N ALA A 542 -73.17 38.14 18.02
CA ALA A 542 -71.79 37.66 18.01
C ALA A 542 -71.64 36.18 17.59
N ASN A 543 -72.70 35.49 17.14
CA ASN A 543 -72.64 34.09 16.72
C ASN A 543 -72.01 33.91 15.33
N ALA A 544 -71.14 32.92 15.15
CA ALA A 544 -70.41 32.69 13.91
C ALA A 544 -71.26 32.16 12.74
N ASP A 545 -72.49 31.70 12.99
CA ASP A 545 -73.37 31.13 11.99
C ASP A 545 -74.11 32.21 11.19
N SER A 546 -74.27 32.01 9.87
CA SER A 546 -75.03 32.91 9.02
C SER A 546 -76.50 33.03 9.48
N VAL A 547 -76.95 34.24 9.80
CA VAL A 547 -78.35 34.49 10.18
C VAL A 547 -79.21 34.78 8.94
N PRO A 548 -80.36 34.10 8.76
CA PRO A 548 -81.26 34.36 7.66
C PRO A 548 -81.90 35.75 7.80
N ILE A 549 -81.99 36.46 6.68
CA ILE A 549 -82.70 37.74 6.59
C ILE A 549 -84.19 37.46 6.82
N SER A 550 -84.77 38.09 7.84
CA SER A 550 -86.20 37.95 8.16
C SER A 550 -87.06 38.88 7.29
N ASP A 551 -88.37 38.62 7.18
CA ASP A 551 -89.36 39.51 6.54
C ASP A 551 -89.59 40.86 7.29
N LYS A 552 -88.64 41.24 8.14
CA LYS A 552 -88.62 42.48 8.91
C LYS A 552 -87.27 43.14 8.69
N LYS A 553 -87.27 44.46 8.77
CA LYS A 553 -86.08 45.29 8.76
C LYS A 553 -85.08 44.81 9.82
N GLN A 554 -83.83 44.57 9.42
CA GLN A 554 -82.75 44.10 10.29
C GLN A 554 -81.54 45.03 10.21
N THR A 555 -80.81 45.16 11.32
CA THR A 555 -79.51 45.82 11.35
C THR A 555 -78.43 44.78 11.62
N LEU A 556 -77.55 44.58 10.64
CA LEU A 556 -76.35 43.76 10.76
C LEU A 556 -75.19 44.62 11.28
N LYS A 557 -74.32 44.05 12.09
CA LYS A 557 -73.14 44.67 12.72
C LYS A 557 -71.90 43.86 12.40
N CYS A 558 -70.76 44.54 12.35
CA CYS A 558 -69.47 43.92 12.13
C CYS A 558 -69.01 43.10 13.35
N TYR A 559 -68.52 41.88 13.11
CA TYR A 559 -67.83 41.03 14.08
C TYR A 559 -66.55 40.44 13.45
N GLY A 560 -65.46 40.37 14.22
CA GLY A 560 -64.21 39.73 13.76
C GLY A 560 -64.25 38.21 13.92
N SER A 561 -63.61 37.45 13.03
CA SER A 561 -63.64 35.97 13.07
C SER A 561 -62.90 35.36 14.27
N SER A 562 -61.96 36.09 14.89
CA SER A 562 -61.13 35.64 16.02
C SER A 562 -61.09 36.61 17.22
N GLY A 563 -62.01 37.60 17.26
CA GLY A 563 -62.31 38.36 18.47
C GLY A 563 -62.02 39.86 18.44
N LYS A 564 -61.45 40.44 17.38
CA LYS A 564 -61.28 41.90 17.26
C LYS A 564 -61.31 42.36 15.79
N ALA A 565 -62.35 43.10 15.40
CA ALA A 565 -62.40 43.81 14.13
C ALA A 565 -61.77 45.21 14.31
N GLU A 566 -60.46 45.26 14.55
CA GLU A 566 -59.75 46.50 14.88
C GLU A 566 -58.85 46.95 13.72
N LEU A 567 -58.97 48.23 13.33
CA LEU A 567 -57.93 48.90 12.53
C LEU A 567 -56.94 49.54 13.48
N GLU A 568 -55.66 49.24 13.34
CA GLU A 568 -54.62 49.88 14.14
C GLU A 568 -53.76 50.79 13.25
N VAL A 569 -53.73 52.08 13.59
CA VAL A 569 -52.80 53.02 12.98
C VAL A 569 -51.62 53.19 13.92
N ILE A 570 -50.43 52.87 13.41
CA ILE A 570 -49.17 53.10 14.12
C ILE A 570 -48.47 54.28 13.44
N ASP A 571 -48.45 55.42 14.13
CA ASP A 571 -47.79 56.64 13.68
C ASP A 571 -46.43 56.77 14.38
N ARG A 572 -45.36 56.56 13.60
CA ARG A 572 -43.96 56.68 14.03
C ARG A 572 -43.29 57.93 13.50
N ARG A 573 -44.06 58.85 12.88
CA ARG A 573 -43.52 60.11 12.39
C ARG A 573 -43.09 61.01 13.55
N THR A 574 -41.94 61.64 13.38
CA THR A 574 -41.41 62.63 14.32
C THR A 574 -42.24 63.90 14.37
N VAL A 575 -42.90 64.26 13.26
CA VAL A 575 -43.89 65.33 13.17
C VAL A 575 -45.21 64.74 12.70
N ARG A 576 -46.21 64.71 13.61
CA ARG A 576 -47.53 64.16 13.33
C ARG A 576 -48.40 65.23 12.68
N GLN A 577 -48.59 65.17 11.37
CA GLN A 577 -49.53 66.06 10.66
C GLN A 577 -51.01 65.69 10.91
N GLY A 578 -51.26 64.53 11.52
CA GLY A 578 -52.58 63.92 11.61
C GLY A 578 -52.73 62.89 10.48
N TRP A 579 -53.77 62.08 10.57
CA TRP A 579 -54.07 61.06 9.56
C TRP A 579 -55.57 60.82 9.49
N THR A 580 -56.03 60.29 8.37
CA THR A 580 -57.40 59.90 8.13
C THR A 580 -57.42 58.48 7.58
N ILE A 581 -58.21 57.62 8.19
CA ILE A 581 -58.57 56.34 7.59
C ILE A 581 -59.78 56.59 6.70
N THR A 582 -59.70 56.14 5.46
CA THR A 582 -60.82 56.14 4.53
C THR A 582 -61.24 54.72 4.24
N GLY A 583 -62.56 54.52 4.15
CA GLY A 583 -63.17 53.26 3.76
C GLY A 583 -63.86 53.40 2.42
N ALA A 584 -63.69 52.42 1.55
CA ALA A 584 -64.53 52.21 0.38
C ALA A 584 -64.99 50.76 0.34
N MET A 585 -66.13 50.50 -0.28
CA MET A 585 -66.65 49.17 -0.48
C MET A 585 -67.11 48.97 -1.92
N THR A 586 -67.00 47.75 -2.43
CA THR A 586 -67.77 47.35 -3.61
C THR A 586 -69.25 47.15 -3.22
N PRO A 587 -70.20 47.26 -4.14
CA PRO A 587 -71.57 46.82 -3.88
C PRO A 587 -71.60 45.37 -3.43
N PHE A 588 -72.55 45.01 -2.57
CA PHE A 588 -72.75 43.63 -2.17
C PHE A 588 -73.39 42.87 -3.33
N THR A 589 -72.68 41.87 -3.84
CA THR A 589 -73.13 41.07 -4.99
C THR A 589 -73.22 39.61 -4.63
N ASN A 590 -74.27 38.93 -5.07
CA ASN A 590 -74.35 37.47 -5.00
C ASN A 590 -73.67 36.81 -6.21
N SER A 591 -73.61 35.48 -6.19
CA SER A 591 -73.08 34.68 -7.31
C SER A 591 -73.88 34.82 -8.61
N GLY A 592 -75.15 35.25 -8.53
CA GLY A 592 -76.04 35.52 -9.67
C GLY A 592 -75.87 36.90 -10.30
N GLY A 593 -75.13 37.82 -9.68
CA GLY A 593 -74.93 39.20 -10.14
C GLY A 593 -75.98 40.21 -9.64
N ASP A 594 -76.89 39.80 -8.75
CA ASP A 594 -77.81 40.72 -8.07
C ASP A 594 -77.06 41.57 -7.05
N ILE A 595 -77.46 42.85 -6.96
CA ILE A 595 -76.85 43.83 -6.08
C ILE A 595 -77.80 44.16 -4.94
N LEU A 596 -77.34 43.97 -3.71
CA LEU A 596 -77.96 44.55 -2.53
C LEU A 596 -77.73 46.07 -2.54
N GLN A 597 -78.80 46.86 -2.69
CA GLN A 597 -78.74 48.33 -2.78
C GLN A 597 -78.43 49.03 -1.44
N THR A 598 -78.26 48.27 -0.37
CA THR A 598 -77.87 48.78 0.93
C THR A 598 -76.36 49.11 0.98
N SER A 599 -75.99 50.02 1.87
CA SER A 599 -74.61 50.47 2.06
C SER A 599 -74.13 50.21 3.48
N LEU A 600 -72.84 49.92 3.63
CA LEU A 600 -72.21 49.86 4.95
C LEU A 600 -72.21 51.25 5.59
N LYS A 601 -72.80 51.33 6.77
CA LYS A 601 -72.83 52.51 7.61
C LYS A 601 -71.75 52.38 8.69
N TYR A 602 -70.73 53.23 8.60
CA TYR A 602 -69.82 53.47 9.71
C TYR A 602 -70.34 54.61 10.59
N GLN A 603 -70.34 54.41 11.89
CA GLN A 603 -70.63 55.42 12.89
C GLN A 603 -69.73 55.19 14.11
N SER A 604 -68.77 56.10 14.31
CA SER A 604 -67.87 56.05 15.47
C SER A 604 -68.67 56.10 16.78
N LYS A 605 -68.20 55.40 17.82
CA LYS A 605 -68.83 55.40 19.17
C LYS A 605 -68.78 56.76 19.88
N SER A 606 -68.16 57.78 19.28
CA SER A 606 -68.18 59.15 19.78
C SER A 606 -69.59 59.77 19.73
N PRO A 607 -70.09 60.42 20.80
CA PRO A 607 -71.47 60.92 20.91
C PRO A 607 -71.89 61.96 19.85
N SER A 608 -70.93 62.55 19.15
CA SER A 608 -71.13 63.60 18.13
C SER A 608 -70.86 63.13 16.70
N SER A 609 -70.62 61.84 16.46
CA SER A 609 -70.31 61.31 15.13
C SER A 609 -71.56 61.27 14.23
N SER A 610 -71.42 61.78 13.00
CA SER A 610 -72.44 61.59 11.95
C SER A 610 -72.19 60.27 11.22
N PRO A 611 -73.26 59.56 10.81
CA PRO A 611 -73.10 58.30 10.10
C PRO A 611 -72.53 58.53 8.69
N ILE A 612 -71.60 57.67 8.31
CA ILE A 612 -70.92 57.67 7.01
C ILE A 612 -71.30 56.40 6.28
N TYR A 613 -71.83 56.55 5.07
CA TYR A 613 -72.22 55.43 4.23
C TYR A 613 -71.13 55.17 3.21
N LEU A 614 -70.46 54.02 3.36
CA LEU A 614 -69.42 53.56 2.45
C LEU A 614 -70.04 53.22 1.10
N ASN A 615 -69.35 53.65 0.05
CA ASN A 615 -69.69 53.34 -1.33
C ASN A 615 -68.39 53.06 -2.10
N THR A 616 -68.45 53.08 -3.42
CA THR A 616 -67.29 52.81 -4.29
C THR A 616 -66.22 53.91 -4.26
N THR A 617 -66.39 54.97 -3.45
CA THR A 617 -65.43 56.07 -3.27
C THR A 617 -64.97 56.13 -1.81
N ASN A 618 -63.70 56.50 -1.60
CA ASN A 618 -63.09 56.59 -0.26
C ASN A 618 -63.79 57.63 0.63
N GLN A 619 -64.54 57.15 1.60
CA GLN A 619 -65.20 57.98 2.61
C GLN A 619 -64.33 58.05 3.88
N PRO A 620 -64.07 59.24 4.45
CA PRO A 620 -63.32 59.36 5.69
C PRO A 620 -64.13 58.77 6.84
N ILE A 621 -63.61 57.73 7.49
CA ILE A 621 -64.31 57.08 8.61
C ILE A 621 -63.77 57.52 9.96
N GLU A 622 -62.45 57.61 10.11
CA GLU A 622 -61.81 58.06 11.34
C GLU A 622 -60.71 59.05 11.00
N LYS A 623 -60.58 60.11 11.81
CA LYS A 623 -59.57 61.14 11.62
C LYS A 623 -58.98 61.51 12.96
N LYS A 624 -57.65 61.40 13.06
CA LYS A 624 -56.89 61.95 14.18
C LYS A 624 -56.25 63.26 13.74
N GLN A 625 -56.61 64.34 14.41
CA GLN A 625 -55.88 65.61 14.27
C GLN A 625 -54.56 65.54 15.04
N SER A 626 -53.58 66.34 14.62
CA SER A 626 -52.29 66.40 15.30
C SER A 626 -52.46 66.69 16.79
N ALA A 627 -52.05 65.75 17.64
CA ALA A 627 -51.92 65.94 19.07
C ALA A 627 -50.45 65.68 19.45
N VAL A 628 -49.81 66.67 20.07
CA VAL A 628 -48.46 66.53 20.58
C VAL A 628 -48.53 66.00 22.01
N THR A 629 -48.36 64.69 22.18
CA THR A 629 -47.78 64.10 23.41
C THR A 629 -47.59 62.58 23.24
N ASP A 630 -46.37 62.15 22.89
CA ASP A 630 -45.57 61.02 23.45
C ASP A 630 -44.34 60.81 22.53
N PRO A 631 -43.09 60.71 23.02
CA PRO A 631 -41.90 60.84 22.17
C PRO A 631 -41.54 59.66 21.26
N LYS A 632 -42.20 58.49 21.33
CA LYS A 632 -41.64 57.29 20.67
C LYS A 632 -42.50 56.61 19.61
N TYR A 633 -43.82 56.54 19.78
CA TYR A 633 -44.79 56.11 18.77
C TYR A 633 -46.21 56.38 19.30
N ASP A 634 -47.20 56.40 18.42
CA ASP A 634 -48.60 56.56 18.78
C ASP A 634 -49.43 55.53 18.04
N SER A 635 -50.04 54.63 18.81
CA SER A 635 -50.97 53.63 18.30
C SER A 635 -52.38 54.11 18.54
N THR A 636 -53.22 54.03 17.51
CA THR A 636 -54.65 54.32 17.61
C THR A 636 -55.44 53.15 17.07
N ILE A 637 -56.26 52.57 17.93
CA ILE A 637 -57.13 51.45 17.62
C ILE A 637 -58.52 51.97 17.31
N VAL A 638 -59.03 51.63 16.12
CA VAL A 638 -60.40 51.90 15.68
C VAL A 638 -61.16 50.58 15.67
N ASN A 639 -62.04 50.41 16.65
CA ASN A 639 -62.84 49.19 16.73
C ASN A 639 -64.07 49.31 15.80
N LEU A 640 -64.07 48.49 14.74
CA LEU A 640 -65.16 48.39 13.77
C LEU A 640 -66.37 47.63 14.34
N GLU A 641 -66.17 46.83 15.39
CA GLU A 641 -67.24 46.10 16.06
C GLU A 641 -68.27 47.08 16.67
N ASP A 642 -69.53 46.89 16.30
CA ASP A 642 -70.68 47.80 16.52
C ASP A 642 -70.62 49.18 15.84
N SER A 643 -69.44 49.64 15.41
CA SER A 643 -69.30 50.93 14.72
C SER A 643 -69.62 50.81 13.23
N LEU A 644 -69.45 49.62 12.65
CA LEU A 644 -69.74 49.32 11.26
C LEU A 644 -71.00 48.43 11.21
N SER A 645 -72.04 48.92 10.54
CA SER A 645 -73.36 48.29 10.48
C SER A 645 -73.97 48.40 9.09
N MET A 646 -75.00 47.62 8.80
CA MET A 646 -75.76 47.65 7.56
C MET A 646 -77.23 47.41 7.88
N GLU A 647 -78.12 48.09 7.17
CA GLU A 647 -79.55 47.91 7.31
C GLU A 647 -80.09 47.15 6.11
N ILE A 648 -80.84 46.08 6.36
CA ILE A 648 -81.47 45.25 5.33
C ILE A 648 -82.98 45.43 5.45
N GLU A 649 -83.64 45.86 4.38
CA GLU A 649 -85.10 45.97 4.34
C GLU A 649 -85.76 44.60 4.02
N PRO A 650 -87.05 44.43 4.34
CA PRO A 650 -87.76 43.18 4.04
C PRO A 650 -87.73 42.83 2.55
N ASN A 651 -87.31 41.60 2.22
CA ASN A 651 -87.20 41.07 0.86
C ASN A 651 -86.10 41.70 -0.02
N ASP A 652 -85.13 42.44 0.54
CA ASP A 652 -84.03 43.04 -0.23
C ASP A 652 -83.03 42.01 -0.76
N ALA A 653 -82.98 40.80 -0.20
CA ALA A 653 -82.05 39.75 -0.58
C ALA A 653 -82.78 38.44 -0.93
N LEU A 654 -82.19 37.67 -1.83
CA LEU A 654 -82.72 36.37 -2.23
C LEU A 654 -82.52 35.31 -1.13
N VAL A 655 -83.56 34.50 -0.92
CA VAL A 655 -83.55 33.41 0.06
C VAL A 655 -82.48 32.36 -0.32
N ASN A 656 -81.67 31.96 0.66
CA ASN A 656 -80.56 31.00 0.53
C ASN A 656 -79.40 31.44 -0.39
N ASP A 657 -79.25 32.74 -0.64
CA ASP A 657 -78.12 33.28 -1.37
C ASP A 657 -77.12 33.98 -0.44
N SER A 658 -75.89 34.17 -0.91
CA SER A 658 -74.83 34.84 -0.16
C SER A 658 -74.32 36.04 -0.94
N TYR A 659 -74.16 37.17 -0.25
CA TYR A 659 -73.71 38.43 -0.84
C TYR A 659 -72.38 38.84 -0.24
N GLU A 660 -71.41 39.09 -1.10
CA GLU A 660 -70.06 39.47 -0.69
C GLU A 660 -69.73 40.90 -1.15
N SER A 661 -68.88 41.58 -0.38
CA SER A 661 -68.32 42.88 -0.72
C SER A 661 -66.85 42.94 -0.30
N LYS A 662 -66.02 43.60 -1.10
CA LYS A 662 -64.63 43.91 -0.75
C LYS A 662 -64.56 45.31 -0.16
N ILE A 663 -64.07 45.39 1.07
CA ILE A 663 -63.83 46.65 1.77
C ILE A 663 -62.35 46.97 1.69
N THR A 664 -62.02 48.20 1.30
CA THR A 664 -60.65 48.71 1.25
C THR A 664 -60.51 49.83 2.28
N TRP A 665 -59.55 49.66 3.18
CA TRP A 665 -59.13 50.70 4.11
C TRP A 665 -57.87 51.36 3.58
N THR A 666 -57.89 52.68 3.47
CA THR A 666 -56.71 53.46 3.06
C THR A 666 -56.33 54.40 4.19
N LEU A 667 -55.04 54.42 4.55
CA LEU A 667 -54.52 55.41 5.48
C LEU A 667 -53.91 56.57 4.69
N GLU A 668 -54.43 57.75 4.95
CA GLU A 668 -54.07 58.97 4.26
C GLU A 668 -53.57 60.00 5.29
N ASP A 669 -52.65 60.86 4.84
CA ASP A 669 -52.27 62.03 5.60
C ASP A 669 -53.44 63.01 5.75
N ALA A 670 -53.53 63.67 6.91
CA ALA A 670 -54.53 64.70 7.17
C ALA A 670 -53.86 66.05 7.50
N PRO A 671 -54.43 67.20 7.08
CA PRO A 671 -55.50 67.31 6.11
C PRO A 671 -55.05 66.74 4.76
N ARG A 672 -55.97 66.11 4.01
CA ARG A 672 -55.67 65.56 2.68
C ARG A 672 -54.99 66.68 1.85
N PRO A 673 -53.82 66.43 1.23
CA PRO A 673 -53.12 67.44 0.43
C PRO A 673 -53.98 67.96 -0.73
#